data_AF-A0A7D9EP82-F1
#
_entry.id   AF-A0A7D9EP82-F1
#
_cell.length_a   1.000
_cell.length_b   1.000
_cell.length_c   1.000
_cell.angle_alpha   90.00
_cell.angle_beta   90.00
_cell.angle_gamma   90.00
#
_symmetry.space_group_name_H-M   'P 1'
#
loop_
_entity.id
_entity.type
_entity.pdbx_description
1 polymer ?
#
loop_
_entity_poly.entity_id
_entity_poly.type
_entity_poly.pdbx_seq_one_letter_code
_entity_poly.pdbx_strand_id
1 'polypeptide(L)'
;MNTFLEKLATIQSNFEKELCELLGRMEKCEKRGAENTKKLERLHENVEKVNTELSKYYSEQEEKIPYVFDAPDRNRYFSGRTRELRDLQRILNLDNAGREGKVCVAAVCGLGGVGKTSLVTEYAHRMKEYYQGGVYWFSAEDDTFFEKSVNETAWNLGALLGTFYLTLRETVTRIGQTSKPCLIVLDCLDQLDLSPHVMNFLTLVSRQSFSAAVVVMTRRNENKLVDEISNLRKDRCFSLKCLDKEEAKQFIFYRTELTRDDNTNSVAESLVKELGGLPLALEQAGACIKALRCSLSEYLEQFQTERLKLLESQKAKPVSVYESPERLAVHTTWLLNIRYIQESRHGMPAIRLMNAFAFLNPSEIEEELVNVGERPIEDQEFRDRVSSPLGCRQVVKLLTDFSLFTCVQALSVSTHRLVQELVRENLDPEEKAKSFVDAVRLLSFAFSKCASPKHLLGNVGMEERLKAYDLRGNHSQYYLWSKLCFHGFHLQQNVEKLLANLDRKCLDSLFVFETAKVFYECVVHLSANQKQEEAKRTLNFVYRILDWIPVEQYDTIQNNLSNNSLFSFHVIPLPKWLQIVIKKCFVPPMCSLQPLEQKPTESPDLEGDIDKLKLEGNKNFSEGLYKEAVDAYSAAIDMSRGTTVFNSLLLTNRASAYIKLNQLDDALKDANEYISRFPECWKGYARKALALDEKVSAGIPAALAYYYFYLKDGRCIFSQYKPFIAAFAGLKERISICHTPNDLLAILLSQESNTQECLRVIILGSKEYILEMDMFLPVVPMKNCIIIGAKSNASITLKLEGNTLLHLSENCMLANLSFAIDEGQIIGLGGSLVKILNCNFTSNSDTLAAVGTTGEFNAERCNFTNCKAGGLLCGGPGNMVVDDCTFSANVRFGLEVRENGILTVRNSRMYNNGWDGLGIGPRVAQCDVFDCQIYNNAREGVAAVDDSKCVTLVRNCVFENYESGIFVRNSKVDLRENKFYDNEAWGIWLDSYYRWNVSMNETFRNKLGGVRIGGKRRTGEELSPSVVELNTSHDNFGPGYVDSLHSIDDYLLFPTTSGDCKSAKYDQNVEYNNEERITGKLCSSCCSACFRKFKDLKLCGKCFTAGYCDLNCQKRHWSKHKKLCVVLREKSSFLLSSLKHNFQDDMVLRAYIHTISVDGVGPKYSPPPPRDGKRFIVKVQLDFDRTISMIGGTPYTLLIYDRSLDVLQTIQADFIRRLVKDFGVLCERKFREKKLFLHCAFDKTGELRLFINDFADFQKW
;
A
#
# COMPACT_ATOMS: atom_id res chain seq x y z
N MET A 1 -29.78 43.27 -67.21
CA MET A 1 -30.03 44.15 -66.03
C MET A 1 -31.10 43.53 -65.11
N ASN A 2 -32.28 43.17 -65.63
CA ASN A 2 -33.33 42.50 -64.83
C ASN A 2 -32.88 41.19 -64.16
N THR A 3 -32.12 40.34 -64.84
CA THR A 3 -31.54 39.10 -64.27
C THR A 3 -30.48 39.33 -63.19
N PHE A 4 -29.84 40.51 -63.17
CA PHE A 4 -28.88 40.87 -62.12
C PHE A 4 -29.61 41.41 -60.88
N LEU A 5 -30.69 42.17 -61.09
CA LEU A 5 -31.57 42.67 -60.04
C LEU A 5 -32.34 41.54 -59.33
N GLU A 6 -32.80 40.52 -60.07
CA GLU A 6 -33.42 39.33 -59.46
C GLU A 6 -32.43 38.54 -58.60
N LYS A 7 -31.19 38.34 -59.06
CA LYS A 7 -30.16 37.66 -58.26
C LYS A 7 -29.78 38.45 -57.00
N LEU A 8 -29.70 39.78 -57.09
CA LEU A 8 -29.47 40.64 -55.94
C LEU A 8 -30.63 40.57 -54.93
N ALA A 9 -31.87 40.55 -55.40
CA ALA A 9 -33.05 40.40 -54.52
C ALA A 9 -33.06 39.05 -53.80
N THR A 10 -32.70 37.97 -54.48
CA THR A 10 -32.61 36.62 -53.87
C THR A 10 -31.47 36.54 -52.86
N ILE A 11 -30.31 37.14 -53.16
CA ILE A 11 -29.18 37.19 -52.23
C ILE A 11 -29.54 38.01 -51.00
N GLN A 12 -30.17 39.18 -51.17
CA GLN A 12 -30.61 40.03 -50.08
C GLN A 12 -31.62 39.31 -49.17
N SER A 13 -32.60 38.61 -49.76
CA SER A 13 -33.59 37.84 -49.01
C SER A 13 -32.96 36.68 -48.21
N ASN A 14 -31.94 36.03 -48.76
CA ASN A 14 -31.22 34.96 -48.06
C ASN A 14 -30.37 35.51 -46.90
N PHE A 15 -29.70 36.66 -47.08
CA PHE A 15 -28.96 37.32 -46.01
C PHE A 15 -29.88 37.82 -44.89
N GLU A 16 -31.05 38.37 -45.21
CA GLU A 16 -32.04 38.80 -44.21
C GLU A 16 -32.59 37.61 -43.40
N LYS A 17 -32.74 36.43 -44.03
CA LYS A 17 -33.10 35.18 -43.34
C LYS A 17 -32.00 34.69 -42.40
N GLU A 18 -30.75 34.65 -42.86
CA GLU A 18 -29.61 34.25 -42.03
C GLU A 18 -29.39 35.22 -40.86
N LEU A 19 -29.54 36.53 -41.09
CA LEU A 19 -29.42 37.54 -40.05
C LEU A 19 -30.50 37.37 -38.97
N CYS A 20 -31.75 37.10 -39.37
CA CYS A 20 -32.84 36.80 -38.44
C CYS A 20 -32.59 35.51 -37.63
N GLU A 21 -32.07 34.45 -38.26
CA GLU A 21 -31.68 33.22 -37.54
C GLU A 21 -30.52 33.45 -36.58
N LEU A 22 -29.51 34.23 -36.97
CA LEU A 22 -28.37 34.55 -36.13
C LEU A 22 -28.78 35.43 -34.93
N LEU A 23 -29.61 36.44 -35.14
CA LEU A 23 -30.15 37.27 -34.05
C LEU A 23 -31.00 36.43 -33.09
N GLY A 24 -31.82 35.51 -33.59
CA GLY A 24 -32.58 34.58 -32.74
C GLY A 24 -31.71 33.58 -31.96
N ARG A 25 -30.56 33.18 -32.53
CA ARG A 25 -29.55 32.35 -31.83
C ARG A 25 -28.78 33.15 -30.79
N MET A 26 -28.43 34.41 -31.07
CA MET A 26 -27.78 35.32 -30.13
C MET A 26 -28.69 35.61 -28.94
N GLU A 27 -29.97 35.92 -29.16
CA GLU A 27 -30.92 36.18 -28.08
C GLU A 27 -31.16 34.92 -27.21
N LYS A 28 -31.15 33.72 -27.83
CA LYS A 28 -31.17 32.44 -27.09
C LYS A 28 -29.88 32.20 -26.31
N CYS A 29 -28.71 32.56 -26.85
CA CYS A 29 -27.43 32.46 -26.17
C CYS A 29 -27.31 33.47 -25.01
N GLU A 30 -27.83 34.69 -25.15
CA GLU A 30 -27.88 35.67 -24.06
C GLU A 30 -28.85 35.22 -22.96
N LYS A 31 -30.03 34.71 -23.31
CA LYS A 31 -30.95 34.11 -22.34
C LYS A 31 -30.33 32.90 -21.63
N ARG A 32 -29.65 32.01 -22.37
CA ARG A 32 -28.88 30.89 -21.78
C ARG A 32 -27.70 31.37 -20.94
N GLY A 33 -27.03 32.46 -21.33
CA GLY A 33 -25.96 33.09 -20.58
C GLY A 33 -26.48 33.60 -19.25
N ALA A 34 -27.55 34.38 -19.25
CA ALA A 34 -28.20 34.89 -18.03
C ALA A 34 -28.78 33.77 -17.15
N GLU A 35 -29.37 32.73 -17.75
CA GLU A 35 -29.80 31.52 -17.03
C GLU A 35 -28.62 30.76 -16.43
N ASN A 36 -27.50 30.64 -17.15
CA ASN A 36 -26.28 30.00 -16.68
C ASN A 36 -25.60 30.82 -15.58
N THR A 37 -25.59 32.15 -15.65
CA THR A 37 -25.09 33.01 -14.58
C THR A 37 -25.95 32.88 -13.32
N LYS A 38 -27.29 32.87 -13.46
CA LYS A 38 -28.19 32.55 -12.34
C LYS A 38 -28.04 31.12 -11.84
N LYS A 39 -27.74 30.16 -12.73
CA LYS A 39 -27.43 28.78 -12.36
C LYS A 39 -26.10 28.70 -11.64
N LEU A 40 -25.11 29.51 -12.02
CA LEU A 40 -23.79 29.59 -11.40
C LEU A 40 -23.87 30.27 -10.02
N GLU A 41 -24.69 31.30 -9.87
CA GLU A 41 -25.00 31.92 -8.57
C GLU A 41 -25.75 30.94 -7.66
N ARG A 42 -26.75 30.22 -8.18
CA ARG A 42 -27.43 29.14 -7.43
C ARG A 42 -26.50 27.96 -7.15
N LEU A 43 -25.57 27.63 -8.05
CA LEU A 43 -24.57 26.60 -7.84
C LEU A 43 -23.54 27.06 -6.80
N HIS A 44 -23.15 28.33 -6.77
CA HIS A 44 -22.33 28.87 -5.70
C HIS A 44 -23.07 28.88 -4.36
N GLU A 45 -24.34 29.31 -4.31
CA GLU A 45 -25.16 29.19 -3.09
C GLU A 45 -25.37 27.74 -2.67
N ASN A 46 -25.54 26.82 -3.63
CA ASN A 46 -25.68 25.39 -3.35
C ASN A 46 -24.35 24.77 -2.96
N VAL A 47 -23.22 25.21 -3.50
CA VAL A 47 -21.87 24.77 -3.08
C VAL A 47 -21.55 25.35 -1.72
N GLU A 48 -21.95 26.58 -1.39
CA GLU A 48 -21.83 27.11 -0.04
C GLU A 48 -22.76 26.37 0.93
N LYS A 49 -24.01 26.08 0.56
CA LYS A 49 -24.93 25.26 1.37
C LYS A 49 -24.43 23.83 1.53
N VAL A 50 -23.93 23.21 0.47
CA VAL A 50 -23.33 21.87 0.48
C VAL A 50 -22.02 21.89 1.25
N ASN A 51 -21.23 22.96 1.23
CA ASN A 51 -20.05 23.10 2.10
C ASN A 51 -20.45 23.36 3.56
N THR A 52 -21.57 24.04 3.80
CA THR A 52 -22.16 24.26 5.14
C THR A 52 -22.78 22.98 5.68
N GLU A 53 -23.39 22.18 4.81
CA GLU A 53 -23.95 20.85 5.12
C GLU A 53 -22.88 19.76 5.17
N LEU A 54 -21.81 19.83 4.37
CA LEU A 54 -20.63 18.97 4.50
C LEU A 54 -19.87 19.34 5.77
N SER A 55 -19.73 20.62 6.10
CA SER A 55 -19.11 21.01 7.38
C SER A 55 -20.00 20.61 8.57
N LYS A 56 -21.33 20.66 8.44
CA LYS A 56 -22.25 20.04 9.42
C LYS A 56 -22.11 18.52 9.46
N TYR A 57 -22.05 17.83 8.32
CA TYR A 57 -21.90 16.38 8.22
C TYR A 57 -20.53 15.91 8.75
N TYR A 58 -19.46 16.67 8.52
CA TYR A 58 -18.14 16.44 9.12
C TYR A 58 -18.14 16.78 10.62
N SER A 59 -18.92 17.77 11.07
CA SER A 59 -19.12 18.04 12.51
C SER A 59 -20.03 17.00 13.19
N GLU A 60 -20.90 16.33 12.45
CA GLU A 60 -21.77 15.23 12.92
C GLU A 60 -21.06 13.87 12.86
N GLN A 61 -19.98 13.75 12.08
CA GLN A 61 -19.03 12.62 12.05
C GLN A 61 -17.83 12.80 13.00
N GLU A 62 -17.81 13.87 13.82
CA GLU A 62 -16.73 14.14 14.80
C GLU A 62 -16.73 13.20 16.04
N GLU A 63 -17.41 12.06 15.93
CA GLU A 63 -17.16 10.88 16.75
C GLU A 63 -17.08 9.66 15.81
N LYS A 64 -15.95 9.01 15.52
CA LYS A 64 -14.71 8.82 16.30
C LYS A 64 -13.55 8.54 15.33
N ILE A 65 -12.77 9.55 14.92
CA ILE A 65 -11.34 9.27 14.72
C ILE A 65 -10.83 8.97 16.13
N PRO A 66 -10.31 7.77 16.42
CA PRO A 66 -9.83 7.46 17.75
C PRO A 66 -8.76 8.49 18.12
N TYR A 67 -8.95 9.17 19.25
CA TYR A 67 -7.92 10.02 19.81
C TYR A 67 -6.71 9.12 20.15
N VAL A 68 -5.62 9.32 19.41
CA VAL A 68 -4.38 8.57 19.61
C VAL A 68 -3.44 9.39 20.49
N PHE A 69 -2.88 8.75 21.51
CA PHE A 69 -1.86 9.34 22.39
C PHE A 69 -0.70 8.36 22.52
N ASP A 70 0.25 8.47 21.60
CA ASP A 70 1.39 7.56 21.49
C ASP A 70 2.60 8.02 22.33
N ALA A 71 2.48 9.11 23.09
CA ALA A 71 3.58 9.59 23.91
C ALA A 71 3.94 8.59 25.03
N PRO A 72 5.23 8.42 25.37
CA PRO A 72 5.67 7.54 26.45
C PRO A 72 5.02 7.87 27.80
N ASP A 73 5.05 6.91 28.73
CA ASP A 73 4.60 7.13 30.09
C ASP A 73 5.33 8.29 30.77
N ARG A 74 4.58 9.04 31.57
CA ARG A 74 5.09 10.23 32.25
C ARG A 74 6.15 9.85 33.28
N ASN A 75 7.32 10.48 33.21
CA ASN A 75 8.39 10.25 34.18
C ASN A 75 8.01 10.79 35.57
N ARG A 76 7.89 9.90 36.55
CA ARG A 76 7.54 10.21 37.95
C ARG A 76 8.51 11.18 38.63
N TYR A 77 9.80 11.14 38.27
CA TYR A 77 10.86 11.94 38.89
C TYR A 77 11.26 13.17 38.07
N PHE A 78 10.44 13.56 37.08
CA PHE A 78 10.70 14.77 36.30
C PHE A 78 10.74 16.01 37.21
N SER A 79 11.82 16.79 37.14
CA SER A 79 12.00 18.02 37.92
C SER A 79 12.78 19.07 37.14
N GLY A 80 12.64 20.34 37.54
CA GLY A 80 13.22 21.48 36.83
C GLY A 80 12.57 21.74 35.46
N ARG A 81 13.34 22.35 34.54
CA ARG A 81 13.00 22.60 33.13
C ARG A 81 11.79 23.48 32.88
N THR A 82 11.43 24.31 33.87
CA THR A 82 10.25 25.17 33.76
C THR A 82 10.44 26.27 32.71
N ARG A 83 11.68 26.67 32.43
CA ARG A 83 12.00 27.61 31.36
C ARG A 83 11.86 26.94 29.99
N GLU A 84 12.45 25.77 29.81
CA GLU A 84 12.46 25.03 28.55
C GLU A 84 11.06 24.54 28.16
N LEU A 85 10.23 24.13 29.12
CA LEU A 85 8.81 23.81 28.88
C LEU A 85 8.02 25.05 28.41
N ARG A 86 8.26 26.21 29.02
CA ARG A 86 7.65 27.49 28.57
C ARG A 86 8.17 27.91 27.20
N ASP A 87 9.44 27.67 26.91
CA ASP A 87 10.03 27.96 25.60
C ASP A 87 9.44 27.05 24.51
N LEU A 88 9.29 25.74 24.76
CA LEU A 88 8.57 24.82 23.88
C LEU A 88 7.14 25.28 23.64
N GLN A 89 6.41 25.60 24.71
CA GLN A 89 5.04 26.07 24.60
C GLN A 89 4.94 27.36 23.77
N ARG A 90 5.89 28.28 23.94
CA ARG A 90 5.94 29.54 23.20
C ARG A 90 6.27 29.33 21.71
N ILE A 91 7.23 28.45 21.40
CA ILE A 91 7.64 28.14 20.01
C ILE A 91 6.54 27.37 19.27
N LEU A 92 5.92 26.41 19.94
CA LEU A 92 4.90 25.52 19.38
C LEU A 92 3.48 26.07 19.55
N ASN A 93 3.32 27.32 20.00
CA ASN A 93 2.01 27.96 20.09
C ASN A 93 1.48 28.23 18.68
N LEU A 94 0.48 27.46 18.28
CA LEU A 94 -0.14 27.56 16.95
C LEU A 94 -1.05 28.79 16.83
N ASP A 95 -1.49 29.39 17.95
CA ASP A 95 -2.35 30.57 17.96
C ASP A 95 -1.60 31.86 17.55
N ASN A 96 -0.27 31.86 17.67
CA ASN A 96 0.60 32.99 17.31
C ASN A 96 1.08 32.97 15.85
N ALA A 97 0.72 31.94 15.08
CA ALA A 97 1.16 31.74 13.69
C ALA A 97 0.32 32.59 12.71
N GLY A 98 0.44 33.91 12.78
CA GLY A 98 -0.16 34.81 11.79
C GLY A 98 0.46 34.63 10.40
N ARG A 99 -0.36 34.37 9.37
CA ARG A 99 -0.04 34.25 7.91
C ARG A 99 1.09 33.28 7.49
N GLU A 100 1.89 32.74 8.41
CA GLU A 100 2.99 31.82 8.14
C GLU A 100 2.65 30.39 8.63
N GLY A 101 2.06 29.59 7.74
CA GLY A 101 2.01 28.11 7.84
C GLY A 101 1.27 27.49 9.02
N LYS A 102 0.29 26.60 8.74
CA LYS A 102 -0.43 25.82 9.77
C LYS A 102 0.43 24.77 10.50
N VAL A 103 1.67 24.55 10.06
CA VAL A 103 2.61 23.57 10.64
C VAL A 103 3.82 24.29 11.24
N CYS A 104 4.06 24.12 12.53
CA CYS A 104 5.24 24.67 13.23
C CYS A 104 6.22 23.55 13.57
N VAL A 105 7.48 23.67 13.13
CA VAL A 105 8.55 22.71 13.45
C VAL A 105 9.52 23.32 14.47
N ALA A 106 9.83 22.59 15.53
CA ALA A 106 10.85 22.90 16.51
C ALA A 106 11.85 21.74 16.66
N ALA A 107 13.09 22.05 17.05
CA ALA A 107 14.11 21.05 17.30
C ALA A 107 14.70 21.17 18.70
N VAL A 108 14.76 20.03 19.40
CA VAL A 108 15.41 19.87 20.70
C VAL A 108 16.73 19.14 20.48
N CYS A 109 17.82 19.89 20.54
CA CYS A 109 19.18 19.37 20.32
C CYS A 109 19.90 19.19 21.67
N GLY A 110 20.75 18.18 21.82
CA GLY A 110 21.55 18.04 23.04
C GLY A 110 22.22 16.70 23.22
N LEU A 111 23.06 16.58 24.24
CA LEU A 111 23.81 15.37 24.57
C LEU A 111 22.89 14.17 24.85
N GLY A 112 23.41 12.95 24.70
CA GLY A 112 22.71 11.74 25.17
C GLY A 112 22.53 11.79 26.69
N GLY A 113 21.37 11.39 27.21
CA GLY A 113 21.09 11.40 28.66
C GLY A 113 20.74 12.77 29.26
N VAL A 114 20.66 13.84 28.46
CA VAL A 114 20.31 15.19 28.93
C VAL A 114 18.80 15.39 29.20
N GLY A 115 17.97 14.41 28.84
CA GLY A 115 16.52 14.43 29.10
C GLY A 115 15.65 14.98 27.96
N LYS A 116 16.10 14.93 26.70
CA LYS A 116 15.30 15.39 25.52
C LYS A 116 13.94 14.70 25.45
N THR A 117 13.95 13.37 25.42
CA THR A 117 12.73 12.52 25.42
C THR A 117 11.85 12.86 26.61
N SER A 118 12.42 12.93 27.83
CA SER A 118 11.67 13.27 29.04
C SER A 118 11.04 14.67 29.01
N LEU A 119 11.70 15.67 28.43
CA LEU A 119 11.18 17.03 28.29
C LEU A 119 9.95 17.06 27.37
N VAL A 120 10.05 16.41 26.20
CA VAL A 120 8.97 16.39 25.21
C VAL A 120 7.80 15.50 25.68
N THR A 121 8.09 14.38 26.36
CA THR A 121 7.06 13.57 27.02
C THR A 121 6.31 14.38 28.07
N GLU A 122 7.01 15.09 28.97
CA GLU A 122 6.36 15.94 29.97
C GLU A 122 5.54 17.06 29.33
N TYR A 123 6.04 17.67 28.26
CA TYR A 123 5.29 18.65 27.47
C TYR A 123 4.00 18.06 26.89
N ALA A 124 4.08 16.89 26.24
CA ALA A 124 2.93 16.21 25.65
C ALA A 124 1.85 15.88 26.69
N HIS A 125 2.24 15.40 27.87
CA HIS A 125 1.31 15.12 28.98
C HIS A 125 0.68 16.39 29.55
N ARG A 126 1.43 17.49 29.69
CA ARG A 126 0.89 18.78 30.17
C ARG A 126 -0.04 19.45 29.16
N MET A 127 0.23 19.26 27.87
CA MET A 127 -0.53 19.87 26.77
C MET A 127 -1.58 18.92 26.16
N LYS A 128 -1.88 17.80 26.83
CA LYS A 128 -2.83 16.79 26.35
C LYS A 128 -4.20 17.38 26.02
N GLU A 129 -4.67 18.33 26.82
CA GLU A 129 -5.96 19.00 26.60
C GLU A 129 -5.95 20.00 25.43
N TYR A 130 -4.77 20.53 25.06
CA TYR A 130 -4.60 21.44 23.94
C TYR A 130 -4.52 20.69 22.60
N TYR A 131 -3.77 19.58 22.57
CA TYR A 131 -3.59 18.75 21.36
C TYR A 131 -4.70 17.71 21.20
N GLN A 132 -5.96 18.16 21.13
CA GLN A 132 -7.11 17.28 20.97
C GLN A 132 -7.18 16.56 19.62
N GLY A 133 -6.36 16.95 18.65
CA GLY A 133 -6.22 16.26 17.36
C GLY A 133 -5.40 14.98 17.46
N GLY A 134 -4.67 14.77 18.55
CA GLY A 134 -3.86 13.58 18.80
C GLY A 134 -2.39 13.91 19.05
N VAL A 135 -1.70 12.97 19.71
CA VAL A 135 -0.26 13.00 19.92
C VAL A 135 0.35 11.77 19.27
N TYR A 136 1.12 11.99 18.21
CA TYR A 136 1.70 10.95 17.37
C TYR A 136 3.22 10.90 17.55
N TRP A 137 3.75 9.72 17.92
CA TRP A 137 5.16 9.56 18.28
C TRP A 137 5.87 8.59 17.33
N PHE A 138 6.77 9.11 16.49
CA PHE A 138 7.51 8.31 15.52
C PHE A 138 8.97 8.14 15.94
N SER A 139 9.48 6.93 15.83
CA SER A 139 10.91 6.64 16.05
C SER A 139 11.68 6.93 14.77
N ALA A 140 12.51 7.96 14.77
CA ALA A 140 13.30 8.41 13.63
C ALA A 140 14.78 7.95 13.71
N GLU A 141 15.04 6.84 14.41
CA GLU A 141 16.38 6.27 14.56
C GLU A 141 16.95 5.74 13.24
N ASP A 142 16.13 4.98 12.51
CA ASP A 142 16.39 4.55 11.14
C ASP A 142 15.10 4.26 10.39
N ASP A 143 15.23 3.98 9.08
CA ASP A 143 14.10 3.76 8.17
C ASP A 143 13.21 2.60 8.60
N THR A 144 13.80 1.60 9.24
CA THR A 144 13.11 0.39 9.67
C THR A 144 12.22 0.69 10.87
N PHE A 145 12.73 1.43 11.86
CA PHE A 145 11.94 1.88 13.01
C PHE A 145 10.92 2.95 12.64
N PHE A 146 11.28 3.83 11.71
CA PHE A 146 10.38 4.85 11.23
C PHE A 146 9.19 4.21 10.52
N GLU A 147 9.44 3.27 9.60
CA GLU A 147 8.39 2.49 8.93
C GLU A 147 7.52 1.70 9.91
N LYS A 148 8.11 1.08 10.94
CA LYS A 148 7.36 0.42 12.03
C LYS A 148 6.40 1.40 12.71
N SER A 149 6.92 2.54 13.20
CA SER A 149 6.09 3.53 13.92
C SER A 149 5.00 4.15 13.04
N VAL A 150 5.26 4.32 11.73
CA VAL A 150 4.27 4.74 10.75
C VAL A 150 3.17 3.69 10.58
N ASN A 151 3.53 2.40 10.43
CA ASN A 151 2.54 1.33 10.30
C ASN A 151 1.68 1.15 11.57
N GLU A 152 2.28 1.30 12.76
CA GLU A 152 1.55 1.26 14.04
C GLU A 152 0.56 2.43 14.16
N THR A 153 1.01 3.64 13.83
CA THR A 153 0.15 4.83 13.83
C THR A 153 -0.97 4.71 12.79
N ALA A 154 -0.64 4.24 11.58
CA ALA A 154 -1.60 3.99 10.51
C ALA A 154 -2.72 3.08 10.98
N TRP A 155 -2.36 1.97 11.64
CA TRP A 155 -3.33 1.03 12.17
C TRP A 155 -4.22 1.64 13.24
N ASN A 156 -3.64 2.37 14.20
CA ASN A 156 -4.39 3.04 15.27
C ASN A 156 -5.40 4.05 14.71
N LEU A 157 -5.10 4.64 13.55
CA LEU A 157 -5.98 5.55 12.82
C LEU A 157 -6.95 4.87 11.84
N GLY A 158 -6.90 3.55 11.68
CA GLY A 158 -7.69 2.82 10.69
C GLY A 158 -7.29 3.10 9.23
N ALA A 159 -6.04 3.49 8.99
CA ALA A 159 -5.48 3.70 7.66
C ALA A 159 -5.16 2.38 6.93
N LEU A 160 -5.18 2.41 5.60
CA LEU A 160 -4.84 1.27 4.76
C LEU A 160 -3.33 0.97 4.82
N LEU A 161 -2.97 -0.26 5.22
CA LEU A 161 -1.58 -0.73 5.23
C LEU A 161 -1.16 -1.23 3.84
N GLY A 162 -0.04 -0.73 3.32
CA GLY A 162 0.50 -1.07 1.99
C GLY A 162 2.02 -1.06 1.93
N THR A 163 2.59 -0.48 0.87
CA THR A 163 4.02 -0.10 0.86
C THR A 163 4.23 1.08 1.81
N PHE A 164 5.45 1.26 2.32
CA PHE A 164 5.77 2.35 3.27
C PHE A 164 5.18 3.70 2.83
N TYR A 165 5.38 4.11 1.58
CA TYR A 165 4.90 5.40 1.07
C TYR A 165 3.38 5.54 0.99
N LEU A 166 2.66 4.45 0.66
CA LEU A 166 1.19 4.44 0.70
C LEU A 166 0.70 4.57 2.13
N THR A 167 1.24 3.75 3.04
CA THR A 167 0.89 3.81 4.45
C THR A 167 1.20 5.17 5.04
N LEU A 168 2.37 5.75 4.71
CA LEU A 168 2.80 7.08 5.14
C LEU A 168 1.83 8.16 4.68
N ARG A 169 1.46 8.16 3.39
CA ARG A 169 0.52 9.13 2.80
C ARG A 169 -0.85 9.03 3.45
N GLU A 170 -1.38 7.82 3.60
CA GLU A 170 -2.69 7.62 4.23
C GLU A 170 -2.65 8.02 5.71
N THR A 171 -1.59 7.65 6.45
CA THR A 171 -1.41 8.04 7.86
C THR A 171 -1.42 9.56 8.02
N VAL A 172 -0.61 10.27 7.23
CA VAL A 172 -0.56 11.75 7.28
C VAL A 172 -1.90 12.36 6.84
N THR A 173 -2.60 11.75 5.87
CA THR A 173 -3.93 12.20 5.45
C THR A 173 -4.96 12.02 6.57
N ARG A 174 -4.94 10.89 7.28
CA ARG A 174 -5.81 10.60 8.43
C ARG A 174 -5.53 11.52 9.61
N ILE A 175 -4.26 11.77 9.93
CA ILE A 175 -3.87 12.78 10.92
C ILE A 175 -4.43 14.16 10.51
N GLY A 176 -4.40 14.48 9.22
CA GLY A 176 -4.89 15.75 8.70
C GLY A 176 -6.41 15.91 8.59
N GLN A 177 -7.22 14.88 8.91
CA GLN A 177 -8.68 14.96 8.91
C GLN A 177 -9.24 15.69 10.14
N THR A 178 -8.46 15.83 11.21
CA THR A 178 -8.88 16.57 12.41
C THR A 178 -8.72 18.08 12.24
N SER A 179 -9.74 18.81 12.68
CA SER A 179 -9.72 20.28 12.76
C SER A 179 -8.92 20.80 13.96
N LYS A 180 -8.62 19.91 14.93
CA LYS A 180 -7.99 20.23 16.21
C LYS A 180 -6.45 20.16 16.13
N PRO A 181 -5.73 20.87 17.01
CA PRO A 181 -4.26 20.84 17.02
C PRO A 181 -3.69 19.43 17.27
N CYS A 182 -2.69 19.05 16.48
CA CYS A 182 -1.93 17.80 16.66
C CYS A 182 -0.50 18.06 17.12
N LEU A 183 0.05 17.16 17.92
CA LEU A 183 1.48 17.10 18.24
C LEU A 183 2.10 15.88 17.55
N ILE A 184 3.11 16.11 16.72
CA ILE A 184 3.89 15.10 16.03
C ILE A 184 5.32 15.13 16.58
N VAL A 185 5.82 14.00 17.04
CA VAL A 185 7.17 13.89 17.63
C VAL A 185 8.01 12.94 16.80
N LEU A 186 9.21 13.39 16.38
CA LEU A 186 10.25 12.58 15.76
C LEU A 186 11.37 12.36 16.76
N ASP A 187 11.44 11.16 17.33
CA ASP A 187 12.42 10.81 18.36
C ASP A 187 13.71 10.21 17.76
N CYS A 188 14.86 10.62 18.30
CA CYS A 188 16.18 10.08 17.99
C CYS A 188 16.63 10.19 16.52
N LEU A 189 16.40 11.34 15.87
CA LEU A 189 16.90 11.62 14.51
C LEU A 189 18.41 11.91 14.51
N ASP A 190 19.22 10.88 14.75
CA ASP A 190 20.67 10.99 14.96
C ASP A 190 21.52 10.55 13.77
N GLN A 191 20.90 10.08 12.68
CA GLN A 191 21.61 9.65 11.48
C GLN A 191 22.50 10.76 10.93
N LEU A 192 23.66 10.37 10.38
CA LEU A 192 24.63 11.34 9.83
C LEU A 192 23.99 12.19 8.75
N ASP A 193 23.20 11.58 7.88
CA ASP A 193 22.40 12.22 6.83
C ASP A 193 20.92 11.87 7.01
N LEU A 194 20.04 12.81 6.68
CA LEU A 194 18.60 12.65 6.82
C LEU A 194 18.08 11.61 5.82
N SER A 195 17.37 10.60 6.33
CA SER A 195 16.77 9.56 5.51
C SER A 195 15.73 10.11 4.52
N PRO A 196 15.64 9.55 3.29
CA PRO A 196 14.55 9.82 2.36
C PRO A 196 13.15 9.60 2.95
N HIS A 197 13.00 8.62 3.85
CA HIS A 197 11.71 8.31 4.48
C HIS A 197 11.23 9.44 5.39
N VAL A 198 12.13 9.96 6.24
CA VAL A 198 11.83 11.07 7.16
C VAL A 198 11.63 12.38 6.37
N MET A 199 12.43 12.62 5.33
CA MET A 199 12.26 13.77 4.44
C MET A 199 10.89 13.79 3.75
N ASN A 200 10.45 12.64 3.24
CA ASN A 200 9.13 12.50 2.64
C ASN A 200 8.01 12.73 3.66
N PHE A 201 8.14 12.24 4.88
CA PHE A 201 7.17 12.50 5.94
C PHE A 201 7.04 13.99 6.26
N LEU A 202 8.16 14.69 6.50
CA LEU A 202 8.16 16.13 6.78
C LEU A 202 7.58 16.94 5.60
N THR A 203 7.86 16.51 4.37
CA THR A 203 7.30 17.11 3.15
C THR A 203 5.79 16.89 3.04
N LEU A 204 5.31 15.69 3.37
CA LEU A 204 3.87 15.39 3.37
C LEU A 204 3.14 16.18 4.45
N VAL A 205 3.64 16.20 5.69
CA VAL A 205 3.02 16.94 6.81
C VAL A 205 2.94 18.43 6.48
N SER A 206 4.00 19.02 5.92
CA SER A 206 4.01 20.44 5.57
C SER A 206 3.08 20.84 4.42
N ARG A 207 2.68 19.89 3.56
CA ARG A 207 1.73 20.12 2.45
C ARG A 207 0.26 20.07 2.88
N GLN A 208 -0.04 19.62 4.10
CA GLN A 208 -1.41 19.45 4.55
C GLN A 208 -2.00 20.72 5.17
N SER A 209 -3.33 20.79 5.20
CA SER A 209 -4.09 21.97 5.63
C SER A 209 -4.48 21.97 7.12
N PHE A 210 -3.91 21.09 7.94
CA PHE A 210 -4.22 20.95 9.39
C PHE A 210 -3.20 21.68 10.28
N SER A 211 -3.58 21.93 11.53
CA SER A 211 -2.76 22.63 12.52
C SER A 211 -1.87 21.64 13.27
N ALA A 212 -0.55 21.69 13.06
CA ALA A 212 0.38 20.71 13.60
C ALA A 212 1.61 21.34 14.26
N ALA A 213 1.95 20.89 15.47
CA ALA A 213 3.24 21.12 16.11
C ALA A 213 4.13 19.89 15.86
N VAL A 214 5.30 20.08 15.24
CA VAL A 214 6.28 19.02 14.98
C VAL A 214 7.52 19.25 15.85
N VAL A 215 7.90 18.25 16.64
CA VAL A 215 9.10 18.31 17.49
C VAL A 215 10.11 17.27 17.04
N VAL A 216 11.31 17.71 16.69
CA VAL A 216 12.43 16.85 16.30
C VAL A 216 13.43 16.76 17.45
N MET A 217 13.75 15.55 17.91
CA MET A 217 14.76 15.32 18.94
C MET A 217 16.02 14.71 18.35
N THR A 218 17.19 15.33 18.61
CA THR A 218 18.44 14.92 17.96
C THR A 218 19.69 15.24 18.80
N ARG A 219 20.78 14.52 18.53
CA ARG A 219 22.16 14.82 18.94
C ARG A 219 22.94 15.60 17.87
N ARG A 220 22.35 15.87 16.71
CA ARG A 220 22.99 16.55 15.58
C ARG A 220 23.23 18.04 15.86
N ASN A 221 24.13 18.63 15.07
CA ASN A 221 24.39 20.05 15.11
C ASN A 221 23.18 20.83 14.55
N GLU A 222 22.76 21.87 15.26
CA GLU A 222 21.62 22.72 14.90
C GLU A 222 21.73 23.32 13.49
N ASN A 223 22.93 23.73 13.06
CA ASN A 223 23.12 24.35 11.74
C ASN A 223 22.88 23.33 10.62
N LYS A 224 23.40 22.11 10.74
CA LYS A 224 23.19 21.04 9.74
C LYS A 224 21.70 20.65 9.65
N LEU A 225 20.99 20.68 10.77
CA LEU A 225 19.56 20.35 10.82
C LEU A 225 18.69 21.42 10.13
N VAL A 226 19.01 22.70 10.32
CA VAL A 226 18.31 23.84 9.68
C VAL A 226 18.52 23.85 8.17
N ASP A 227 19.71 23.48 7.68
CA ASP A 227 20.00 23.41 6.25
C ASP A 227 19.22 22.26 5.55
N GLU A 228 18.92 21.18 6.28
CA GLU A 228 18.24 20.00 5.72
C GLU A 228 16.70 20.06 5.84
N ILE A 229 16.14 20.74 6.86
CA ILE A 229 14.69 20.84 7.09
C ILE A 229 14.18 22.24 6.72
N SER A 230 13.54 22.35 5.56
CA SER A 230 13.11 23.63 4.96
C SER A 230 12.20 24.51 5.82
N ASN A 231 11.40 23.92 6.73
CA ASN A 231 10.48 24.65 7.62
C ASN A 231 11.02 24.87 9.04
N LEU A 232 12.24 24.44 9.33
CA LEU A 232 12.88 24.63 10.62
C LEU A 232 13.68 25.93 10.62
N ARG A 233 13.32 26.86 11.49
CA ARG A 233 14.07 28.11 11.66
C ARG A 233 15.04 27.99 12.83
N LYS A 234 16.17 28.70 12.73
CA LYS A 234 17.22 28.67 13.75
C LYS A 234 16.76 29.15 15.13
N ASP A 235 15.80 30.08 15.20
CA ASP A 235 15.18 30.55 16.44
C ASP A 235 14.22 29.53 17.09
N ARG A 236 13.87 28.45 16.37
CA ARG A 236 13.04 27.33 16.84
C ARG A 236 13.86 26.07 17.19
N CYS A 237 15.19 26.16 17.07
CA CYS A 237 16.13 25.19 17.58
C CYS A 237 16.63 25.67 18.94
N PHE A 238 16.60 24.83 19.97
CA PHE A 238 17.31 25.16 21.21
C PHE A 238 18.06 23.97 21.79
N SER A 239 19.29 24.26 22.22
CA SER A 239 20.21 23.30 22.82
C SER A 239 19.84 23.04 24.28
N LEU A 240 19.37 21.83 24.56
CA LEU A 240 19.09 21.37 25.92
C LEU A 240 20.40 21.07 26.64
N LYS A 241 20.72 21.90 27.63
CA LYS A 241 21.91 21.77 28.50
C LYS A 241 21.64 20.85 29.68
N CYS A 242 22.65 20.49 30.47
CA CYS A 242 22.47 19.84 31.78
C CYS A 242 21.58 20.67 32.72
N LEU A 243 21.04 20.04 33.77
CA LEU A 243 20.27 20.73 34.81
C LEU A 243 21.15 21.73 35.54
N ASP A 244 20.56 22.87 35.93
CA ASP A 244 21.27 23.78 36.81
C ASP A 244 21.45 23.18 38.22
N LYS A 245 22.26 23.85 39.04
CA LYS A 245 22.59 23.36 40.38
C LYS A 245 21.36 23.17 41.27
N GLU A 246 20.40 24.09 41.24
CA GLU A 246 19.22 24.01 42.12
C GLU A 246 18.24 22.96 41.59
N GLU A 247 18.03 22.89 40.28
CA GLU A 247 17.21 21.86 39.64
C GLU A 247 17.76 20.46 39.89
N ALA A 248 19.08 20.28 39.79
CA ALA A 248 19.74 19.00 40.05
C ALA A 248 19.70 18.61 41.54
N LYS A 249 19.82 19.57 42.47
CA LYS A 249 19.61 19.32 43.90
C LYS A 249 18.17 18.90 44.17
N GLN A 250 17.21 19.62 43.60
CA GLN A 250 15.79 19.28 43.72
C GLN A 250 15.51 17.87 43.21
N PHE A 251 16.09 17.49 42.07
CA PHE A 251 16.01 16.15 41.52
C PHE A 251 16.52 15.10 42.52
N ILE A 252 17.73 15.28 43.07
CA ILE A 252 18.35 14.31 43.99
C ILE A 252 17.50 14.13 45.26
N PHE A 253 17.06 15.21 45.90
CA PHE A 253 16.22 15.11 47.10
C PHE A 253 14.89 14.40 46.80
N TYR A 254 14.27 14.73 45.67
CA TYR A 254 13.02 14.09 45.27
C TYR A 254 13.20 12.60 44.93
N ARG A 255 14.28 12.24 44.23
CA ARG A 255 14.56 10.86 43.83
C ARG A 255 14.98 9.95 44.99
N THR A 256 15.67 10.51 45.98
CA THR A 256 16.18 9.79 47.16
C THR A 256 15.19 9.78 48.33
N GLU A 257 14.17 10.65 48.31
CA GLU A 257 13.21 10.86 49.42
C GLU A 257 13.87 11.32 50.73
N LEU A 258 15.07 11.92 50.64
CA LEU A 258 15.78 12.50 51.79
C LEU A 258 15.26 13.90 52.12
N THR A 259 15.28 14.25 53.41
CA THR A 259 14.91 15.59 53.88
C THR A 259 16.01 16.59 53.58
N ARG A 260 15.63 17.80 53.17
CA ARG A 260 16.57 18.90 52.91
C ARG A 260 16.83 19.68 54.21
N ASP A 261 18.04 19.58 54.74
CA ASP A 261 18.60 20.42 55.81
C ASP A 261 19.89 21.09 55.35
N ASP A 262 20.44 22.02 56.13
CA ASP A 262 21.61 22.83 55.73
C ASP A 262 22.85 21.97 55.43
N ASN A 263 23.07 20.91 56.20
CA ASN A 263 24.22 20.02 56.01
C ASN A 263 24.04 19.15 54.77
N THR A 264 22.88 18.51 54.62
CA THR A 264 22.58 17.68 53.45
C THR A 264 22.50 18.49 52.15
N ASN A 265 22.07 19.75 52.20
CA ASN A 265 22.04 20.64 51.04
C ASN A 265 23.45 21.03 50.55
N SER A 266 24.41 21.21 51.46
CA SER A 266 25.82 21.45 51.13
C SER A 266 26.48 20.23 50.46
N VAL A 267 26.22 19.04 51.00
CA VAL A 267 26.70 17.78 50.41
C VAL A 267 26.05 17.51 49.04
N ALA A 268 24.74 17.76 48.91
CA ALA A 268 24.04 17.65 47.64
C ALA A 268 24.62 18.59 46.57
N GLU A 269 25.02 19.81 46.94
CA GLU A 269 25.67 20.74 46.00
C GLU A 269 27.01 20.19 45.50
N SER A 270 27.81 19.62 46.41
CA SER A 270 29.09 19.01 46.06
C SER A 270 28.91 17.81 45.13
N LEU A 271 27.94 16.94 45.43
CA LEU A 271 27.62 15.78 44.60
C LEU A 271 27.11 16.18 43.22
N VAL A 272 26.18 17.14 43.13
CA VAL A 272 25.66 17.65 41.85
C VAL A 272 26.78 18.24 40.99
N LYS A 273 27.74 18.93 41.61
CA LYS A 273 28.92 19.48 40.92
C LYS A 273 29.78 18.37 40.33
N GLU A 274 30.01 17.28 41.07
CA GLU A 274 30.77 16.12 40.60
C GLU A 274 30.06 15.39 39.45
N LEU A 275 28.72 15.28 39.51
CA LEU A 275 27.89 14.62 38.49
C LEU A 275 27.65 15.47 37.23
N GLY A 276 28.07 16.74 37.23
CA GLY A 276 27.95 17.64 36.07
C GLY A 276 26.53 18.02 35.68
N GLY A 277 25.54 17.81 36.57
CA GLY A 277 24.13 18.14 36.33
C GLY A 277 23.43 17.33 35.24
N LEU A 278 24.02 16.23 34.74
CA LEU A 278 23.41 15.40 33.71
C LEU A 278 22.28 14.54 34.31
N PRO A 279 21.02 14.64 33.83
CA PRO A 279 19.88 13.88 34.37
C PRO A 279 20.10 12.37 34.46
N LEU A 280 20.73 11.76 33.45
CA LEU A 280 21.02 10.32 33.49
C LEU A 280 21.97 9.94 34.63
N ALA A 281 23.04 10.71 34.86
CA ALA A 281 23.98 10.47 35.96
C ALA A 281 23.30 10.70 37.33
N LEU A 282 22.49 11.75 37.43
CA LEU A 282 21.71 12.06 38.64
C LEU A 282 20.69 10.96 38.97
N GLU A 283 19.97 10.44 37.97
CA GLU A 283 19.00 9.35 38.14
C GLU A 283 19.68 8.08 38.63
N GLN A 284 20.81 7.68 38.02
CA GLN A 284 21.55 6.50 38.43
C GLN A 284 22.16 6.64 39.82
N ALA A 285 22.66 7.84 40.17
CA ALA A 285 23.18 8.12 41.51
C ALA A 285 22.06 8.11 42.56
N GLY A 286 20.95 8.82 42.30
CA GLY A 286 19.79 8.84 43.19
C GLY A 286 19.14 7.46 43.38
N ALA A 287 19.10 6.65 42.32
CA ALA A 287 18.68 5.26 42.39
C ALA A 287 19.57 4.43 43.32
N CYS A 288 20.88 4.54 43.15
CA CYS A 288 21.87 3.85 43.98
C CYS A 288 21.78 4.24 45.46
N ILE A 289 21.72 5.54 45.75
CA ILE A 289 21.56 6.08 47.11
C ILE A 289 20.30 5.50 47.77
N LYS A 290 19.18 5.49 47.05
CA LYS A 290 17.91 4.93 47.57
C LYS A 290 17.98 3.41 47.76
N ALA A 291 18.56 2.68 46.82
CA ALA A 291 18.66 1.22 46.87
C ALA A 291 19.55 0.74 48.03
N LEU A 292 20.69 1.41 48.23
CA LEU A 292 21.65 1.09 49.30
C LEU A 292 21.28 1.70 50.66
N ARG A 293 20.36 2.67 50.69
CA ARG A 293 19.99 3.46 51.88
C ARG A 293 21.20 4.16 52.52
N CYS A 294 22.15 4.62 51.71
CA CYS A 294 23.31 5.38 52.18
C CYS A 294 23.02 6.89 52.22
N SER A 295 23.84 7.64 52.93
CA SER A 295 23.80 9.10 52.96
C SER A 295 24.42 9.71 51.70
N LEU A 296 24.07 10.96 51.40
CA LEU A 296 24.70 11.71 50.30
C LEU A 296 26.22 11.83 50.47
N SER A 297 26.71 11.88 51.71
CA SER A 297 28.13 12.08 52.02
C SER A 297 28.94 10.82 51.73
N GLU A 298 28.42 9.66 52.15
CA GLU A 298 29.04 8.35 51.89
C GLU A 298 29.09 8.07 50.38
N TYR A 299 28.01 8.39 49.65
CA TYR A 299 27.99 8.22 48.21
C TYR A 299 29.00 9.14 47.50
N LEU A 300 29.10 10.40 47.92
CA LEU A 300 30.03 11.37 47.35
C LEU A 300 31.50 10.94 47.53
N GLU A 301 31.87 10.50 48.73
CA GLU A 301 33.22 10.01 49.03
C GLU A 301 33.58 8.80 48.15
N GLN A 302 32.65 7.86 48.03
CA GLN A 302 32.84 6.69 47.19
C GLN A 302 32.92 7.05 45.70
N PHE A 303 32.08 7.97 45.22
CA PHE A 303 32.12 8.47 43.85
C PHE A 303 33.47 9.11 43.52
N GLN A 304 33.99 9.98 44.39
CA GLN A 304 35.29 10.64 44.20
C GLN A 304 36.44 9.62 44.16
N THR A 305 36.40 8.65 45.06
CA THR A 305 37.39 7.55 45.11
C THR A 305 37.39 6.75 43.81
N GLU A 306 36.21 6.41 43.28
CA GLU A 306 36.10 5.66 42.03
C GLU A 306 36.48 6.46 40.80
N ARG A 307 36.15 7.75 40.78
CA ARG A 307 36.56 8.66 39.72
C ARG A 307 38.09 8.75 39.62
N LEU A 308 38.78 8.84 40.75
CA LEU A 308 40.25 8.88 40.79
C LEU A 308 40.85 7.59 40.23
N LYS A 309 40.37 6.42 40.68
CA LYS A 309 40.81 5.11 40.15
C LYS A 309 40.60 5.01 38.64
N LEU A 310 39.47 5.49 38.13
CA LEU A 310 39.18 5.50 36.70
C LEU A 310 40.18 6.37 35.93
N LEU A 311 40.44 7.60 36.40
CA LEU A 311 41.41 8.51 35.79
C LEU A 311 42.84 7.97 35.81
N GLU A 312 43.24 7.28 36.89
CA GLU A 312 44.55 6.62 37.02
C GLU A 312 44.70 5.43 36.06
N SER A 313 43.60 4.76 35.73
CA SER A 313 43.59 3.57 34.85
C SER A 313 43.61 3.88 33.34
N GLN A 314 43.28 5.10 32.92
CA GLN A 314 43.18 5.46 31.49
C GLN A 314 44.54 5.86 30.88
N LYS A 315 44.94 5.24 29.77
CA LYS A 315 46.11 5.68 28.96
C LYS A 315 45.81 7.02 28.26
N ALA A 316 46.75 7.95 28.28
CA ALA A 316 46.64 9.27 27.63
C ALA A 316 46.26 9.13 26.13
N LYS A 317 45.06 9.60 25.77
CA LYS A 317 44.57 9.74 24.39
C LYS A 317 44.61 11.22 23.97
N PRO A 318 44.75 11.53 22.66
CA PRO A 318 44.84 12.90 22.18
C PRO A 318 43.56 13.71 22.45
N VAL A 319 43.74 15.03 22.60
CA VAL A 319 42.77 15.99 23.14
C VAL A 319 41.43 16.06 22.40
N SER A 320 41.39 15.65 21.13
CA SER A 320 40.18 15.58 20.31
C SER A 320 39.28 14.37 20.59
N VAL A 321 39.72 13.45 21.46
CA VAL A 321 39.03 12.22 21.88
C VAL A 321 38.54 12.32 23.33
N TYR A 322 38.69 13.47 24.01
CA TYR A 322 38.25 13.61 25.39
C TYR A 322 36.72 13.45 25.52
N GLU A 323 36.35 12.55 26.43
CA GLU A 323 35.01 12.43 26.99
C GLU A 323 34.61 13.75 27.63
N SER A 324 33.38 14.21 27.40
CA SER A 324 32.88 15.37 28.14
C SER A 324 32.80 15.03 29.64
N PRO A 325 32.98 15.98 30.58
CA PRO A 325 32.89 15.72 32.01
C PRO A 325 31.63 14.95 32.43
N GLU A 326 30.53 15.17 31.71
CA GLU A 326 29.24 14.51 31.91
C GLU A 326 29.27 13.02 31.53
N ARG A 327 29.98 12.64 30.46
CA ARG A 327 30.14 11.24 30.07
C ARG A 327 31.01 10.48 31.08
N LEU A 328 32.05 11.13 31.60
CA LEU A 328 32.88 10.60 32.68
C LEU A 328 32.08 10.39 33.97
N ALA A 329 31.16 11.32 34.29
CA ALA A 329 30.27 11.18 35.44
C ALA A 329 29.34 9.95 35.30
N VAL A 330 28.72 9.75 34.14
CA VAL A 330 27.91 8.54 33.86
C VAL A 330 28.75 7.27 33.96
N HIS A 331 29.99 7.28 33.44
CA HIS A 331 30.90 6.14 33.55
C HIS A 331 31.21 5.79 35.01
N THR A 332 31.52 6.81 35.81
CA THR A 332 31.83 6.65 37.24
C THR A 332 30.62 6.11 38.01
N THR A 333 29.43 6.69 37.79
CA THR A 333 28.19 6.23 38.43
C THR A 333 27.82 4.80 38.04
N TRP A 334 27.97 4.46 36.75
CA TRP A 334 27.74 3.09 36.28
C TRP A 334 28.72 2.11 36.92
N LEU A 335 30.03 2.41 36.97
CA LEU A 335 31.03 1.55 37.61
C LEU A 335 30.68 1.28 39.08
N LEU A 336 30.27 2.34 39.80
CA LEU A 336 29.86 2.23 41.18
C LEU A 336 28.65 1.32 41.34
N ASN A 337 27.60 1.54 40.55
CA ASN A 337 26.39 0.70 40.58
C ASN A 337 26.70 -0.76 40.24
N ILE A 338 27.57 -1.01 39.25
CA ILE A 338 27.97 -2.36 38.86
C ILE A 338 28.70 -3.08 39.98
N ARG A 339 29.58 -2.43 40.75
CA ARG A 339 30.25 -3.09 41.88
C ARG A 339 29.29 -3.55 42.96
N TYR A 340 28.30 -2.72 43.31
CA TYR A 340 27.26 -3.13 44.27
C TYR A 340 26.37 -4.23 43.72
N ILE A 341 26.05 -4.18 42.43
CA ILE A 341 25.33 -5.27 41.76
C ILE A 341 26.17 -6.55 41.83
N GLN A 342 27.48 -6.52 41.55
CA GLN A 342 28.38 -7.70 41.61
C GLN A 342 28.34 -8.40 42.97
N GLU A 343 28.28 -7.64 44.06
CA GLU A 343 28.26 -8.17 45.43
C GLU A 343 26.89 -8.76 45.84
N SER A 344 25.85 -8.53 45.06
CA SER A 344 24.49 -8.99 45.34
C SER A 344 24.28 -10.47 44.98
N ARG A 345 23.39 -11.16 45.70
CA ARG A 345 23.04 -12.59 45.47
C ARG A 345 22.65 -12.93 44.02
N HIS A 346 22.06 -11.99 43.29
CA HIS A 346 21.63 -12.12 41.88
C HIS A 346 22.47 -11.24 40.93
N GLY A 347 23.61 -10.76 41.41
CA GLY A 347 24.48 -9.79 40.75
C GLY A 347 25.09 -10.23 39.44
N MET A 348 25.81 -11.36 39.48
CA MET A 348 26.48 -11.89 38.30
C MET A 348 25.48 -12.22 37.16
N PRO A 349 24.30 -12.81 37.43
CA PRO A 349 23.25 -12.93 36.42
C PRO A 349 22.75 -11.60 35.85
N ALA A 350 22.59 -10.57 36.68
CA ALA A 350 22.16 -9.25 36.23
C ALA A 350 23.16 -8.62 35.27
N ILE A 351 24.45 -8.69 35.58
CA ILE A 351 25.52 -8.13 34.75
C ILE A 351 25.62 -8.86 33.43
N ARG A 352 25.50 -10.19 33.44
CA ARG A 352 25.53 -10.99 32.22
C ARG A 352 24.35 -10.66 31.29
N LEU A 353 23.14 -10.52 31.84
CA LEU A 353 21.98 -10.08 31.07
C LEU A 353 22.16 -8.65 30.53
N MET A 354 22.66 -7.71 31.34
CA MET A 354 22.97 -6.36 30.89
C MET A 354 23.96 -6.37 29.73
N ASN A 355 25.03 -7.16 29.83
CA ASN A 355 26.04 -7.27 28.78
C ASN A 355 25.46 -7.84 27.48
N ALA A 356 24.54 -8.81 27.56
CA ALA A 356 23.83 -9.34 26.41
C ALA A 356 22.86 -8.31 25.81
N PHE A 357 22.05 -7.65 26.64
CA PHE A 357 21.11 -6.61 26.22
C PHE A 357 21.80 -5.40 25.61
N ALA A 358 23.08 -5.17 25.92
CA ALA A 358 23.88 -4.16 25.24
C ALA A 358 24.06 -4.42 23.74
N PHE A 359 23.75 -5.60 23.19
CA PHE A 359 23.81 -5.87 21.74
C PHE A 359 22.42 -5.91 21.06
N LEU A 360 21.35 -5.80 21.85
CA LEU A 360 19.97 -5.78 21.38
C LEU A 360 19.45 -4.34 21.22
N ASN A 361 18.25 -4.19 20.64
CA ASN A 361 17.53 -2.92 20.64
C ASN A 361 17.42 -2.36 22.07
N PRO A 362 17.77 -1.08 22.32
CA PRO A 362 17.64 -0.44 23.63
C PRO A 362 16.21 -0.35 24.17
N SER A 363 15.19 -0.43 23.30
CA SER A 363 13.79 -0.29 23.69
C SER A 363 13.01 -1.60 23.49
N GLU A 364 11.97 -1.80 24.29
CA GLU A 364 11.01 -2.91 24.17
C GLU A 364 11.59 -4.33 24.28
N ILE A 365 12.63 -4.58 25.09
CA ILE A 365 13.13 -5.95 25.31
C ILE A 365 12.05 -6.77 26.04
N GLU A 366 11.44 -7.73 25.35
CA GLU A 366 10.29 -8.50 25.87
C GLU A 366 10.68 -9.53 26.94
N GLU A 367 9.74 -9.95 27.80
CA GLU A 367 9.94 -10.99 28.80
C GLU A 367 10.39 -12.33 28.15
N GLU A 368 9.96 -12.60 26.92
CA GLU A 368 10.44 -13.73 26.12
C GLU A 368 11.92 -13.63 25.69
N LEU A 369 12.60 -12.50 25.93
CA LEU A 369 14.06 -12.40 25.86
C LEU A 369 14.72 -12.47 27.25
N VAL A 370 13.94 -12.23 28.31
CA VAL A 370 14.35 -12.38 29.70
C VAL A 370 14.14 -13.83 30.16
N ASN A 371 14.62 -14.80 29.39
CA ASN A 371 14.50 -16.22 29.72
C ASN A 371 15.80 -16.99 29.56
N VAL A 372 15.86 -18.16 30.18
CA VAL A 372 17.00 -19.07 30.08
C VAL A 372 16.94 -19.76 28.72
N GLY A 373 17.71 -19.27 27.76
CA GLY A 373 17.76 -19.85 26.41
C GLY A 373 18.09 -21.35 26.41
N GLU A 374 17.63 -22.08 25.39
CA GLU A 374 17.96 -23.49 25.20
C GLU A 374 19.43 -23.61 24.79
N ARG A 375 20.14 -24.47 25.53
CA ARG A 375 21.59 -24.60 25.72
C ARG A 375 22.16 -23.65 26.76
N PRO A 376 22.87 -24.21 27.74
CA PRO A 376 23.29 -23.45 28.89
C PRO A 376 24.22 -22.32 28.45
N ILE A 377 23.88 -21.11 28.88
CA ILE A 377 24.90 -20.25 29.45
C ILE A 377 25.73 -21.17 30.36
N GLU A 378 27.01 -21.40 30.00
CA GLU A 378 27.86 -22.47 30.55
C GLU A 378 28.01 -22.40 32.08
N ASP A 379 27.53 -21.33 32.68
CA ASP A 379 27.40 -21.08 34.10
C ASP A 379 26.12 -21.73 34.69
N GLN A 380 26.30 -22.76 35.52
CA GLN A 380 25.23 -23.44 36.24
C GLN A 380 24.54 -22.53 37.27
N GLU A 381 25.28 -21.60 37.89
CA GLU A 381 24.75 -20.69 38.90
C GLU A 381 23.75 -19.71 38.29
N PHE A 382 24.05 -19.20 37.08
CA PHE A 382 23.11 -18.39 36.31
C PHE A 382 21.79 -19.12 36.07
N ARG A 383 21.86 -20.39 35.65
CA ARG A 383 20.68 -21.21 35.34
C ARG A 383 19.82 -21.43 36.56
N ASP A 384 20.42 -21.82 37.69
CA ASP A 384 19.66 -22.08 38.91
C ASP A 384 18.90 -20.82 39.38
N ARG A 385 19.52 -19.64 39.23
CA ARG A 385 18.94 -18.35 39.64
C ARG A 385 17.85 -17.83 38.70
N VAL A 386 17.91 -18.13 37.41
CA VAL A 386 17.00 -17.60 36.37
C VAL A 386 15.98 -18.66 35.90
N SER A 387 16.06 -19.89 36.41
CA SER A 387 15.17 -21.01 36.06
C SER A 387 13.70 -20.82 36.43
N SER A 388 13.40 -19.92 37.38
CA SER A 388 12.03 -19.62 37.81
C SER A 388 11.62 -18.21 37.38
N PRO A 389 10.32 -17.96 37.05
CA PRO A 389 9.83 -16.62 36.74
C PRO A 389 10.13 -15.58 37.83
N LEU A 390 10.11 -16.00 39.10
CA LEU A 390 10.47 -15.14 40.23
C LEU A 390 11.96 -14.80 40.24
N GLY A 391 12.82 -15.75 39.90
CA GLY A 391 14.26 -15.54 39.75
C GLY A 391 14.60 -14.55 38.63
N CYS A 392 13.99 -14.70 37.45
CA CYS A 392 14.10 -13.72 36.36
C CYS A 392 13.70 -12.32 36.82
N ARG A 393 12.54 -12.20 37.48
CA ARG A 393 12.04 -10.92 38.00
C ARG A 393 12.98 -10.32 39.03
N GLN A 394 13.64 -11.11 39.87
CA GLN A 394 14.64 -10.60 40.83
C GLN A 394 15.90 -10.06 40.13
N VAL A 395 16.34 -10.68 39.05
CA VAL A 395 17.49 -10.22 38.26
C VAL A 395 17.17 -8.91 37.53
N VAL A 396 16.03 -8.85 36.85
CA VAL A 396 15.54 -7.61 36.20
C VAL A 396 15.29 -6.52 37.23
N LYS A 397 14.72 -6.87 38.38
CA LYS A 397 14.52 -5.94 39.50
C LYS A 397 15.85 -5.33 39.93
N LEU A 398 16.91 -6.12 40.06
CA LEU A 398 18.23 -5.60 40.42
C LEU A 398 18.74 -4.56 39.40
N LEU A 399 18.56 -4.79 38.09
CA LEU A 399 18.96 -3.82 37.06
C LEU A 399 18.10 -2.55 37.05
N THR A 400 16.82 -2.66 37.43
CA THR A 400 15.87 -1.54 37.46
C THR A 400 15.95 -0.73 38.76
N ASP A 401 16.26 -1.36 39.90
CA ASP A 401 16.45 -0.68 41.20
C ASP A 401 17.60 0.34 41.15
N PHE A 402 18.64 0.08 40.34
CA PHE A 402 19.77 1.00 40.08
C PHE A 402 19.59 1.89 38.84
N SER A 403 18.40 1.92 38.23
CA SER A 403 18.07 2.70 37.02
C SER A 403 19.03 2.47 35.83
N LEU A 404 19.58 1.27 35.70
CA LEU A 404 20.32 0.83 34.50
C LEU A 404 19.34 0.38 33.39
N PHE A 405 18.19 -0.14 33.81
CA PHE A 405 17.05 -0.52 32.99
C PHE A 405 15.77 0.12 33.55
N THR A 406 14.74 0.21 32.73
CA THR A 406 13.43 0.77 33.10
C THR A 406 12.34 -0.16 32.59
N CYS A 407 11.34 -0.46 33.43
CA CYS A 407 10.16 -1.20 32.98
C CYS A 407 9.22 -0.26 32.23
N VAL A 408 8.79 -0.64 31.03
CA VAL A 408 7.89 0.17 30.17
C VAL A 408 6.47 -0.39 30.18
N GLN A 409 6.31 -1.70 30.36
CA GLN A 409 5.02 -2.40 30.55
C GLN A 409 5.20 -3.53 31.57
N ALA A 410 4.13 -4.27 31.92
CA ALA A 410 4.19 -5.35 32.90
C ALA A 410 5.21 -6.47 32.55
N LEU A 411 5.62 -6.58 31.27
CA LEU A 411 6.43 -7.68 30.73
C LEU A 411 7.54 -7.22 29.75
N SER A 412 8.00 -5.95 29.78
CA SER A 412 9.12 -5.49 28.94
C SER A 412 10.02 -4.47 29.62
N VAL A 413 11.31 -4.49 29.25
CA VAL A 413 12.35 -3.59 29.79
C VAL A 413 13.02 -2.78 28.68
N SER A 414 13.48 -1.59 29.02
CA SER A 414 14.26 -0.73 28.14
C SER A 414 15.50 -0.24 28.87
N THR A 415 16.55 0.12 28.13
CA THR A 415 17.78 0.69 28.68
C THR A 415 18.22 1.89 27.86
N HIS A 416 18.87 2.83 28.52
CA HIS A 416 19.36 4.02 27.85
C HIS A 416 20.55 3.67 26.93
N ARG A 417 20.56 4.21 25.70
CA ARG A 417 21.59 3.92 24.68
C ARG A 417 23.02 4.16 25.17
N LEU A 418 23.23 5.24 25.92
CA LEU A 418 24.54 5.56 26.52
C LEU A 418 25.00 4.46 27.50
N VAL A 419 24.07 3.81 28.21
CA VAL A 419 24.40 2.68 29.10
C VAL A 419 24.84 1.48 28.27
N GLN A 420 24.14 1.14 27.18
CA GLN A 420 24.61 0.07 26.28
C GLN A 420 25.96 0.40 25.62
N GLU A 421 26.17 1.65 25.19
CA GLU A 421 27.46 2.12 24.65
C GLU A 421 28.57 1.95 25.67
N LEU A 422 28.34 2.39 26.91
CA LEU A 422 29.29 2.28 28.00
C LEU A 422 29.61 0.81 28.36
N VAL A 423 28.59 -0.04 28.45
CA VAL A 423 28.76 -1.48 28.67
C VAL A 423 29.65 -2.07 27.58
N ARG A 424 29.35 -1.80 26.30
CA ARG A 424 30.18 -2.27 25.19
C ARG A 424 31.60 -1.70 25.24
N GLU A 425 31.80 -0.45 25.63
CA GLU A 425 33.13 0.16 25.71
C GLU A 425 34.01 -0.46 26.80
N ASN A 426 33.41 -0.88 27.91
CA ASN A 426 34.12 -1.51 29.04
C ASN A 426 34.39 -3.01 28.85
N LEU A 427 33.70 -3.69 27.94
CA LEU A 427 33.96 -5.10 27.63
C LEU A 427 35.21 -5.24 26.76
N ASP A 428 36.09 -6.17 27.12
CA ASP A 428 37.21 -6.55 26.26
C ASP A 428 36.73 -7.28 24.98
N PRO A 429 37.59 -7.49 23.96
CA PRO A 429 37.19 -8.20 22.73
C PRO A 429 36.59 -9.61 22.95
N GLU A 430 37.08 -10.36 23.94
CA GLU A 430 36.61 -11.72 24.23
C GLU A 430 35.25 -11.68 24.95
N GLU A 431 35.09 -10.76 25.91
CA GLU A 431 33.84 -10.50 26.62
C GLU A 431 32.75 -9.95 25.70
N LYS A 432 33.11 -9.08 24.74
CA LYS A 432 32.20 -8.62 23.67
C LYS A 432 31.67 -9.79 22.85
N ALA A 433 32.55 -10.72 22.44
CA ALA A 433 32.13 -11.89 21.69
C ALA A 433 31.20 -12.79 22.52
N LYS A 434 31.53 -13.05 23.79
CA LYS A 434 30.68 -13.84 24.72
C LYS A 434 29.32 -13.19 24.93
N SER A 435 29.28 -11.90 25.20
CA SER A 435 28.06 -11.14 25.46
C SER A 435 27.16 -11.05 24.21
N PHE A 436 27.76 -10.90 23.04
CA PHE A 436 27.05 -10.98 21.76
C PHE A 436 26.39 -12.36 21.57
N VAL A 437 27.12 -13.44 21.87
CA VAL A 437 26.60 -14.82 21.75
C VAL A 437 25.49 -15.08 22.76
N ASP A 438 25.61 -14.57 23.98
CA ASP A 438 24.53 -14.64 24.96
C ASP A 438 23.26 -13.96 24.42
N ALA A 439 23.38 -12.78 23.81
CA ALA A 439 22.25 -12.08 23.18
C ALA A 439 21.62 -12.89 22.03
N VAL A 440 22.45 -13.51 21.18
CA VAL A 440 21.99 -14.43 20.12
C VAL A 440 21.24 -15.63 20.69
N ARG A 441 21.72 -16.22 21.79
CA ARG A 441 21.09 -17.40 22.41
C ARG A 441 19.74 -17.07 23.03
N LEU A 442 19.64 -15.92 23.73
CA LEU A 442 18.38 -15.41 24.26
C LEU A 442 17.35 -15.27 23.13
N LEU A 443 17.74 -14.59 22.05
CA LEU A 443 16.87 -14.37 20.89
C LEU A 443 16.52 -15.68 20.16
N SER A 444 17.47 -16.60 20.02
CA SER A 444 17.22 -17.91 19.41
C SER A 444 16.22 -18.75 20.20
N PHE A 445 16.17 -18.61 21.53
CA PHE A 445 15.17 -19.29 22.34
C PHE A 445 13.80 -18.60 22.24
N ALA A 446 13.77 -17.26 22.23
CA ALA A 446 12.53 -16.52 21.97
C ALA A 446 11.87 -16.98 20.66
N PHE A 447 12.67 -17.13 19.58
CA PHE A 447 12.20 -17.68 18.31
C PHE A 447 11.76 -19.15 18.36
N SER A 448 12.24 -19.96 19.31
CA SER A 448 11.78 -21.36 19.45
C SER A 448 10.36 -21.44 20.02
N LYS A 449 9.97 -20.46 20.85
CA LYS A 449 8.60 -20.28 21.35
C LYS A 449 7.70 -19.54 20.35
N CYS A 450 8.30 -18.68 19.53
CA CYS A 450 7.62 -17.79 18.61
C CYS A 450 8.20 -17.91 17.19
N ALA A 451 7.99 -19.08 16.56
CA ALA A 451 8.62 -19.41 15.29
C ALA A 451 8.02 -18.65 14.10
N SER A 452 8.80 -18.53 13.02
CA SER A 452 8.31 -18.02 11.74
C SER A 452 7.06 -18.76 11.25
N PRO A 453 6.28 -18.17 10.32
CA PRO A 453 5.05 -18.73 9.75
C PRO A 453 5.22 -20.01 8.89
N LYS A 454 6.11 -20.93 9.26
CA LYS A 454 6.42 -22.17 8.54
C LYS A 454 5.20 -23.08 8.33
N HIS A 455 4.20 -23.02 9.22
CA HIS A 455 2.96 -23.77 9.11
C HIS A 455 2.09 -23.37 7.90
N LEU A 456 2.33 -22.19 7.30
CA LEU A 456 1.65 -21.73 6.09
C LEU A 456 2.06 -22.48 4.81
N LEU A 457 3.10 -23.32 4.88
CA LEU A 457 3.65 -24.08 3.75
C LEU A 457 2.91 -25.40 3.43
N GLY A 458 1.82 -25.75 4.12
CA GLY A 458 1.08 -27.01 3.92
C GLY A 458 0.29 -27.10 2.60
N ASN A 459 -0.07 -28.32 2.16
CA ASN A 459 -0.62 -28.66 0.82
C ASN A 459 -2.08 -28.21 0.52
N VAL A 460 -2.60 -27.16 1.16
CA VAL A 460 -4.02 -26.76 1.02
C VAL A 460 -4.19 -25.67 -0.07
N GLY A 461 -5.33 -25.54 -0.74
CA GLY A 461 -5.54 -24.50 -1.76
C GLY A 461 -5.48 -23.06 -1.19
N MET A 462 -5.07 -22.07 -2.00
CA MET A 462 -4.86 -20.67 -1.55
C MET A 462 -6.14 -20.03 -0.97
N GLU A 463 -7.32 -20.34 -1.51
CA GLU A 463 -8.60 -19.85 -0.98
C GLU A 463 -8.98 -20.49 0.36
N GLU A 464 -8.70 -21.78 0.55
CA GLU A 464 -8.92 -22.48 1.81
C GLU A 464 -7.93 -22.03 2.89
N ARG A 465 -6.66 -21.74 2.54
CA ARG A 465 -5.67 -21.16 3.46
C ARG A 465 -6.07 -19.78 3.98
N LEU A 466 -6.71 -18.95 3.15
CA LEU A 466 -7.20 -17.63 3.54
C LEU A 466 -8.51 -17.70 4.35
N LYS A 467 -9.39 -18.67 4.07
CA LYS A 467 -10.66 -18.89 4.80
C LYS A 467 -10.48 -19.59 6.15
N ALA A 468 -9.51 -20.51 6.27
CA ALA A 468 -9.23 -21.25 7.51
C ALA A 468 -8.37 -20.45 8.52
N TYR A 469 -7.88 -19.27 8.14
CA TYR A 469 -7.01 -18.45 8.97
C TYR A 469 -7.82 -17.57 9.92
N ASP A 470 -7.94 -18.01 11.18
CA ASP A 470 -8.52 -17.17 12.23
C ASP A 470 -7.52 -16.07 12.64
N LEU A 471 -7.65 -14.90 12.00
CA LEU A 471 -6.84 -13.71 12.23
C LEU A 471 -6.86 -13.21 13.69
N ARG A 472 -7.76 -13.68 14.55
CA ARG A 472 -7.85 -13.20 15.95
C ARG A 472 -6.97 -13.97 16.93
N GLY A 473 -6.70 -15.26 16.67
CA GLY A 473 -5.98 -16.12 17.63
C GLY A 473 -4.45 -16.08 17.52
N ASN A 474 -3.92 -16.05 16.29
CA ASN A 474 -2.47 -16.19 16.03
C ASN A 474 -1.73 -14.86 15.77
N HIS A 475 -2.46 -13.73 15.74
CA HIS A 475 -1.91 -12.41 15.43
C HIS A 475 -0.87 -11.94 16.46
N SER A 476 -1.09 -12.24 17.74
CA SER A 476 -0.16 -11.91 18.83
C SER A 476 1.21 -12.58 18.66
N GLN A 477 1.25 -13.83 18.18
CA GLN A 477 2.49 -14.57 17.99
C GLN A 477 3.33 -13.99 16.85
N TYR A 478 2.74 -13.72 15.69
CA TYR A 478 3.50 -13.16 14.57
C TYR A 478 3.92 -11.71 14.78
N TYR A 479 3.14 -10.95 15.54
CA TYR A 479 3.53 -9.63 16.01
C TYR A 479 4.78 -9.70 16.89
N LEU A 480 4.80 -10.60 17.89
CA LEU A 480 5.97 -10.85 18.73
C LEU A 480 7.17 -11.34 17.89
N TRP A 481 6.97 -12.27 16.95
CA TRP A 481 8.03 -12.72 16.02
C TRP A 481 8.64 -11.54 15.26
N SER A 482 7.81 -10.62 14.74
CA SER A 482 8.29 -9.41 14.08
C SER A 482 9.08 -8.51 15.02
N LYS A 483 8.66 -8.37 16.28
CA LYS A 483 9.42 -7.62 17.29
C LYS A 483 10.81 -8.21 17.53
N LEU A 484 10.88 -9.53 17.71
CA LEU A 484 12.13 -10.27 17.86
C LEU A 484 13.07 -10.10 16.64
N CYS A 485 12.52 -10.03 15.41
CA CYS A 485 13.33 -9.74 14.22
C CYS A 485 14.05 -8.37 14.28
N PHE A 486 13.48 -7.35 14.94
CA PHE A 486 14.17 -6.06 15.11
C PHE A 486 15.40 -6.17 16.02
N HIS A 487 15.32 -6.96 17.09
CA HIS A 487 16.50 -7.30 17.90
C HIS A 487 17.56 -8.03 17.05
N GLY A 488 17.14 -8.90 16.14
CA GLY A 488 18.00 -9.57 15.17
C GLY A 488 18.72 -8.62 14.21
N PHE A 489 18.05 -7.57 13.72
CA PHE A 489 18.68 -6.54 12.89
C PHE A 489 19.74 -5.74 13.66
N HIS A 490 19.49 -5.38 14.93
CA HIS A 490 20.51 -4.75 15.78
C HIS A 490 21.72 -5.65 15.99
N LEU A 491 21.52 -6.96 16.19
CA LEU A 491 22.63 -7.91 16.28
C LEU A 491 23.42 -7.94 14.97
N GLN A 492 22.77 -7.95 13.81
CA GLN A 492 23.44 -7.92 12.51
C GLN A 492 24.32 -6.67 12.35
N GLN A 493 23.80 -5.48 12.68
CA GLN A 493 24.57 -4.23 12.64
C GLN A 493 25.77 -4.23 13.61
N ASN A 494 25.60 -4.79 14.81
CA ASN A 494 26.67 -4.88 15.80
C ASN A 494 27.76 -5.88 15.38
N VAL A 495 27.42 -7.02 14.78
CA VAL A 495 28.40 -7.97 14.22
C VAL A 495 29.28 -7.29 13.20
N GLU A 496 28.71 -6.51 12.28
CA GLU A 496 29.49 -5.83 11.25
C GLU A 496 30.52 -4.85 11.84
N LYS A 497 30.18 -4.17 12.95
CA LYS A 497 31.10 -3.29 13.69
C LYS A 497 32.18 -4.09 14.43
N LEU A 498 31.80 -5.20 15.06
CA LEU A 498 32.72 -6.08 15.79
C LEU A 498 33.77 -6.72 14.86
N LEU A 499 33.35 -7.16 13.66
CA LEU A 499 34.23 -7.79 12.67
C LEU A 499 35.40 -6.89 12.22
N ALA A 500 35.30 -5.57 12.37
CA ALA A 500 36.40 -4.66 12.04
C ALA A 500 37.59 -4.76 13.02
N ASN A 501 37.35 -5.16 14.27
CA ASN A 501 38.30 -5.00 15.37
C ASN A 501 38.63 -6.31 16.12
N LEU A 502 37.99 -7.43 15.78
CA LEU A 502 38.19 -8.73 16.47
C LEU A 502 39.31 -9.57 15.87
N ASP A 503 40.00 -10.32 16.74
CA ASP A 503 40.94 -11.36 16.34
C ASP A 503 40.24 -12.68 16.00
N ARG A 504 41.00 -13.66 15.51
CA ARG A 504 40.44 -14.94 15.06
C ARG A 504 39.86 -15.78 16.21
N LYS A 505 40.44 -15.70 17.42
CA LYS A 505 39.98 -16.46 18.58
C LYS A 505 38.58 -15.99 18.98
N CYS A 506 38.34 -14.68 18.94
CA CYS A 506 37.03 -14.09 19.21
C CYS A 506 35.98 -14.45 18.13
N LEU A 507 36.39 -14.63 16.87
CA LEU A 507 35.48 -15.07 15.79
C LEU A 507 34.95 -16.50 16.02
N ASP A 508 35.78 -17.40 16.52
CA ASP A 508 35.37 -18.78 16.87
C ASP A 508 34.33 -18.79 17.99
N SER A 509 34.37 -17.82 18.91
CA SER A 509 33.34 -17.64 19.92
C SER A 509 32.07 -17.01 19.37
N LEU A 510 32.18 -16.03 18.46
CA LEU A 510 31.06 -15.21 17.98
C LEU A 510 30.09 -15.95 17.02
N PHE A 511 30.62 -16.83 16.18
CA PHE A 511 29.82 -17.55 15.18
C PHE A 511 29.41 -18.94 15.68
N VAL A 512 28.23 -18.98 16.31
CA VAL A 512 27.56 -20.21 16.73
C VAL A 512 26.38 -20.56 15.81
N PHE A 513 25.86 -21.77 15.94
CA PHE A 513 24.74 -22.26 15.14
C PHE A 513 23.46 -21.43 15.33
N GLU A 514 23.25 -20.94 16.55
CA GLU A 514 22.14 -20.06 16.93
C GLU A 514 22.21 -18.71 16.19
N THR A 515 23.42 -18.19 15.90
CA THR A 515 23.61 -16.95 15.13
C THR A 515 23.03 -17.08 13.72
N ALA A 516 23.26 -18.24 13.09
CA ALA A 516 22.73 -18.53 11.76
C ALA A 516 21.19 -18.63 11.76
N LYS A 517 20.58 -19.19 12.82
CA LYS A 517 19.12 -19.29 12.96
C LYS A 517 18.46 -17.91 13.11
N VAL A 518 18.98 -17.09 14.03
CA VAL A 518 18.47 -15.73 14.29
C VAL A 518 18.51 -14.87 13.03
N PHE A 519 19.63 -14.86 12.30
CA PHE A 519 19.74 -14.08 11.07
C PHE A 519 18.89 -14.66 9.94
N TYR A 520 18.62 -15.96 9.93
CA TYR A 520 17.69 -16.54 8.97
C TYR A 520 16.24 -16.09 9.21
N GLU A 521 15.78 -15.98 10.45
CA GLU A 521 14.47 -15.39 10.76
C GLU A 521 14.36 -13.96 10.21
N CYS A 522 15.45 -13.19 10.31
CA CYS A 522 15.56 -11.85 9.71
C CYS A 522 15.48 -11.89 8.17
N VAL A 523 16.01 -12.92 7.50
CA VAL A 523 15.86 -13.10 6.03
C VAL A 523 14.40 -13.22 5.62
N VAL A 524 13.64 -14.04 6.37
CA VAL A 524 12.20 -14.25 6.10
C VAL A 524 11.44 -12.94 6.29
N HIS A 525 11.74 -12.20 7.36
CA HIS A 525 11.15 -10.90 7.66
C HIS A 525 11.47 -9.84 6.58
N LEU A 526 12.72 -9.74 6.13
CA LEU A 526 13.13 -8.83 5.04
C LEU A 526 12.43 -9.17 3.72
N SER A 527 12.32 -10.46 3.39
CA SER A 527 11.66 -10.90 2.16
C SER A 527 10.14 -10.66 2.22
N ALA A 528 9.51 -10.81 3.39
CA ALA A 528 8.12 -10.42 3.62
C ALA A 528 7.91 -8.91 3.42
N ASN A 529 8.90 -8.10 3.79
CA ASN A 529 8.90 -6.64 3.61
C ASN A 529 9.33 -6.14 2.24
N GLN A 530 9.44 -7.01 1.23
CA GLN A 530 9.89 -6.67 -0.14
C GLN A 530 11.34 -6.15 -0.22
N LYS A 531 12.14 -6.26 0.84
CA LYS A 531 13.57 -5.94 0.86
C LYS A 531 14.40 -7.12 0.33
N GLN A 532 14.14 -7.53 -0.92
CA GLN A 532 14.65 -8.81 -1.46
C GLN A 532 16.19 -8.88 -1.55
N GLU A 533 16.85 -7.76 -1.86
CA GLU A 533 18.32 -7.71 -1.91
C GLU A 533 18.97 -7.87 -0.54
N GLU A 534 18.46 -7.15 0.46
CA GLU A 534 18.91 -7.27 1.85
C GLU A 534 18.65 -8.68 2.38
N ALA A 535 17.46 -9.24 2.13
CA ALA A 535 17.13 -10.61 2.48
C ALA A 535 18.16 -11.60 1.90
N LYS A 536 18.53 -11.42 0.62
CA LYS A 536 19.51 -12.29 -0.04
C LYS A 536 20.93 -12.10 0.48
N ARG A 537 21.36 -10.87 0.76
CA ARG A 537 22.66 -10.57 1.38
C ARG A 537 22.78 -11.20 2.76
N THR A 538 21.74 -11.05 3.59
CA THR A 538 21.68 -11.66 4.93
C THR A 538 21.67 -13.19 4.83
N LEU A 539 20.96 -13.79 3.87
CA LEU A 539 20.97 -15.24 3.64
C LEU A 539 22.36 -15.77 3.27
N ASN A 540 23.08 -15.05 2.41
CA ASN A 540 24.45 -15.41 2.05
C ASN A 540 25.40 -15.30 3.27
N PHE A 541 25.17 -14.33 4.16
CA PHE A 541 25.92 -14.21 5.40
C PHE A 541 25.63 -15.38 6.35
N VAL A 542 24.36 -15.78 6.48
CA VAL A 542 23.94 -16.98 7.24
C VAL A 542 24.69 -18.24 6.78
N TYR A 543 24.76 -18.49 5.46
CA TYR A 543 25.49 -19.65 4.94
C TYR A 543 26.98 -19.64 5.30
N ARG A 544 27.59 -18.47 5.43
CA ARG A 544 29.01 -18.34 5.81
C ARG A 544 29.24 -18.58 7.29
N ILE A 545 28.30 -18.17 8.13
CA ILE A 545 28.33 -18.50 9.55
C ILE A 545 28.31 -20.02 9.71
N LEU A 546 27.40 -20.72 9.00
CA LEU A 546 27.34 -22.18 9.02
C LEU A 546 28.65 -22.85 8.57
N ASP A 547 29.29 -22.28 7.54
CA ASP A 547 30.57 -22.74 7.02
C ASP A 547 31.76 -22.49 7.98
N TRP A 548 31.59 -21.61 8.97
CA TRP A 548 32.62 -21.30 9.97
C TRP A 548 32.62 -22.24 11.18
N ILE A 549 31.44 -22.75 11.57
CA ILE A 549 31.20 -23.54 12.79
C ILE A 549 32.18 -24.73 12.92
N PRO A 550 32.51 -25.22 14.13
CA PRO A 550 33.36 -26.40 14.31
C PRO A 550 32.87 -27.65 13.58
N VAL A 551 33.83 -28.44 13.10
CA VAL A 551 33.61 -29.61 12.22
C VAL A 551 32.77 -30.71 12.88
N GLU A 552 32.77 -30.79 14.21
CA GLU A 552 31.99 -31.77 14.99
C GLU A 552 30.48 -31.62 14.80
N GLN A 553 29.99 -30.40 14.49
CA GLN A 553 28.56 -30.14 14.30
C GLN A 553 28.12 -30.26 12.83
N TYR A 554 29.05 -30.56 11.91
CA TYR A 554 28.77 -30.53 10.48
C TYR A 554 27.80 -31.60 10.02
N ASP A 555 27.84 -32.80 10.60
CA ASP A 555 26.91 -33.87 10.21
C ASP A 555 25.46 -33.48 10.58
N THR A 556 25.27 -32.84 11.73
CA THR A 556 23.97 -32.29 12.16
C THR A 556 23.52 -31.13 11.27
N ILE A 557 24.43 -30.19 10.96
CA ILE A 557 24.13 -29.04 10.07
C ILE A 557 23.78 -29.56 8.66
N GLN A 558 24.55 -30.50 8.15
CA GLN A 558 24.36 -31.12 6.85
C GLN A 558 22.99 -31.81 6.78
N ASN A 559 22.65 -32.65 7.74
CA ASN A 559 21.35 -33.32 7.79
C ASN A 559 20.17 -32.32 7.88
N ASN A 560 20.30 -31.29 8.71
CA ASN A 560 19.24 -30.29 8.89
C ASN A 560 19.04 -29.38 7.67
N LEU A 561 20.13 -29.04 6.97
CA LEU A 561 20.06 -28.33 5.70
C LEU A 561 19.46 -29.21 4.60
N SER A 562 19.90 -30.47 4.47
CA SER A 562 19.38 -31.39 3.47
C SER A 562 17.87 -31.62 3.62
N ASN A 563 17.39 -31.80 4.85
CA ASN A 563 15.97 -32.06 5.14
C ASN A 563 15.09 -30.79 5.20
N ASN A 564 15.63 -29.60 4.88
CA ASN A 564 14.95 -28.30 5.03
C ASN A 564 14.41 -28.02 6.46
N SER A 565 14.86 -28.77 7.48
CA SER A 565 14.43 -28.59 8.86
C SER A 565 15.05 -27.34 9.49
N LEU A 566 16.20 -26.89 8.98
CA LEU A 566 16.88 -25.68 9.44
C LEU A 566 16.25 -24.40 8.89
N PHE A 567 15.98 -24.39 7.58
CA PHE A 567 15.53 -23.22 6.82
C PHE A 567 14.28 -23.59 6.04
N SER A 568 13.11 -23.35 6.65
CA SER A 568 11.81 -23.77 6.10
C SER A 568 11.47 -23.08 4.78
N PHE A 569 11.88 -21.82 4.61
CA PHE A 569 11.78 -21.04 3.37
C PHE A 569 13.13 -21.04 2.63
N HIS A 570 13.37 -22.06 1.81
CA HIS A 570 14.61 -22.20 1.04
C HIS A 570 14.63 -21.34 -0.23
N VAL A 571 13.53 -20.64 -0.52
CA VAL A 571 13.29 -19.89 -1.76
C VAL A 571 13.08 -18.40 -1.43
N ILE A 572 14.09 -17.58 -1.69
CA ILE A 572 14.02 -16.11 -1.63
C ILE A 572 14.13 -15.58 -3.06
N PRO A 573 13.13 -14.82 -3.55
CA PRO A 573 12.09 -14.10 -2.80
C PRO A 573 10.87 -14.97 -2.40
N LEU A 574 10.24 -14.67 -1.24
CA LEU A 574 8.99 -15.30 -0.81
C LEU A 574 7.85 -15.04 -1.82
N PRO A 575 6.85 -15.93 -1.95
CA PRO A 575 5.68 -15.67 -2.79
C PRO A 575 4.91 -14.41 -2.38
N LYS A 576 4.38 -13.62 -3.34
CA LYS A 576 3.63 -12.36 -3.08
C LYS A 576 2.52 -12.53 -2.05
N TRP A 577 1.71 -13.59 -2.14
CA TRP A 577 0.62 -13.83 -1.20
C TRP A 577 1.12 -14.02 0.23
N LEU A 578 2.25 -14.72 0.42
CA LEU A 578 2.83 -14.96 1.73
C LEU A 578 3.40 -13.66 2.32
N GLN A 579 4.02 -12.82 1.49
CA GLN A 579 4.45 -11.48 1.91
C GLN A 579 3.26 -10.66 2.45
N ILE A 580 2.11 -10.69 1.76
CA ILE A 580 0.89 -9.98 2.18
C ILE A 580 0.37 -10.52 3.51
N VAL A 581 0.27 -11.85 3.66
CA VAL A 581 -0.21 -12.48 4.90
C VAL A 581 0.69 -12.12 6.09
N ILE A 582 2.01 -12.22 5.92
CA ILE A 582 2.98 -11.89 6.98
C ILE A 582 2.90 -10.40 7.35
N LYS A 583 2.81 -9.50 6.36
CA LYS A 583 2.69 -8.05 6.60
C LYS A 583 1.47 -7.67 7.42
N LYS A 584 0.32 -8.33 7.19
CA LYS A 584 -0.90 -8.08 7.96
C LYS A 584 -0.75 -8.46 9.44
N CYS A 585 0.20 -9.31 9.78
CA CYS A 585 0.45 -9.76 11.15
C CYS A 585 1.49 -8.92 11.91
N PHE A 586 2.05 -7.86 11.30
CA PHE A 586 3.02 -6.96 11.95
C PHE A 586 2.40 -5.94 12.92
N VAL A 587 1.12 -6.05 13.16
CA VAL A 587 0.34 -5.08 13.90
C VAL A 587 0.04 -5.65 15.30
N PRO A 588 -0.01 -4.84 16.37
CA PRO A 588 -0.46 -5.32 17.68
C PRO A 588 -1.93 -5.82 17.62
N PRO A 589 -2.27 -6.94 18.28
CA PRO A 589 -3.68 -7.32 18.44
C PRO A 589 -4.43 -6.21 19.19
N MET A 590 -5.65 -5.88 18.73
CA MET A 590 -6.55 -4.96 19.42
C MET A 590 -6.65 -5.39 20.89
N CYS A 591 -6.15 -4.57 21.81
CA CYS A 591 -6.42 -4.77 23.23
C CYS A 591 -7.92 -4.53 23.40
N SER A 592 -8.69 -5.60 23.62
CA SER A 592 -10.11 -5.47 23.90
C SER A 592 -10.26 -4.72 25.21
N LEU A 593 -10.56 -3.42 25.12
CA LEU A 593 -11.25 -2.71 26.19
C LEU A 593 -12.52 -3.52 26.47
N GLN A 594 -12.51 -4.29 27.54
CA GLN A 594 -13.73 -4.89 28.06
C GLN A 594 -14.68 -3.75 28.38
N PRO A 595 -15.90 -3.71 27.82
CA PRO A 595 -16.91 -2.78 28.27
C PRO A 595 -17.18 -3.08 29.74
N LEU A 596 -16.99 -2.07 30.60
CA LEU A 596 -17.50 -2.11 31.95
C LEU A 596 -19.01 -2.38 31.86
N GLU A 597 -19.45 -3.50 32.42
CA GLU A 597 -20.86 -3.79 32.64
C GLU A 597 -21.48 -2.67 33.47
N GLN A 598 -22.21 -1.78 32.82
CA GLN A 598 -23.11 -0.86 33.50
C GLN A 598 -24.44 -1.59 33.74
N LYS A 599 -24.85 -1.58 35.00
CA LYS A 599 -26.18 -2.06 35.45
C LYS A 599 -27.29 -1.43 34.61
N PRO A 600 -28.40 -2.16 34.37
CA PRO A 600 -29.54 -1.64 33.65
C PRO A 600 -30.20 -0.52 34.46
N THR A 601 -30.12 0.71 33.94
CA THR A 601 -31.02 1.80 34.29
C THR A 601 -32.28 1.69 33.44
N GLU A 602 -33.44 1.81 34.08
CA GLU A 602 -34.78 1.71 33.51
C GLU A 602 -34.93 2.56 32.24
N SER A 603 -35.40 1.94 31.16
CA SER A 603 -35.60 2.58 29.85
C SER A 603 -36.84 3.48 29.86
N PRO A 604 -36.76 4.73 29.35
CA PRO A 604 -37.96 5.46 28.94
C PRO A 604 -38.64 4.76 27.75
N ASP A 605 -39.96 4.86 27.68
CA ASP A 605 -40.84 4.27 26.64
C ASP A 605 -40.58 4.89 25.25
N LEU A 606 -39.43 4.54 24.67
CA LEU A 606 -38.92 5.09 23.42
C LEU A 606 -39.84 4.79 22.23
N GLU A 607 -40.55 3.67 22.28
CA GLU A 607 -41.46 3.22 21.22
C GLU A 607 -42.72 4.10 21.19
N GLY A 608 -43.24 4.48 22.37
CA GLY A 608 -44.36 5.42 22.50
C GLY A 608 -44.04 6.83 21.98
N ASP A 609 -42.81 7.32 22.15
CA ASP A 609 -42.42 8.65 21.70
C ASP A 609 -42.17 8.76 20.19
N ILE A 610 -41.65 7.70 19.56
CA ILE A 610 -41.54 7.61 18.10
C ILE A 610 -42.93 7.61 17.44
N ASP A 611 -43.89 6.89 18.02
CA ASP A 611 -45.26 6.85 17.49
C ASP A 611 -46.00 8.19 17.68
N LYS A 612 -45.71 8.95 18.76
CA LYS A 612 -46.22 10.33 18.91
C LYS A 612 -45.72 11.24 17.79
N LEU A 613 -44.42 11.26 17.51
CA LEU A 613 -43.84 12.10 16.45
C LEU A 613 -44.35 11.72 15.06
N LYS A 614 -44.56 10.42 14.81
CA LYS A 614 -45.19 9.93 13.59
C LYS A 614 -46.63 10.41 13.45
N LEU A 615 -47.42 10.37 14.52
CA LEU A 615 -48.80 10.86 14.55
C LEU A 615 -48.85 12.38 14.34
N GLU A 616 -47.92 13.12 14.94
CA GLU A 616 -47.76 14.55 14.75
C GLU A 616 -47.42 14.89 13.29
N GLY A 617 -46.44 14.20 12.70
CA GLY A 617 -46.12 14.35 11.28
C GLY A 617 -47.30 14.03 10.36
N ASN A 618 -48.09 13.00 10.67
CA ASN A 618 -49.30 12.66 9.91
C ASN A 618 -50.38 13.75 10.03
N LYS A 619 -50.57 14.31 11.22
CA LYS A 619 -51.51 15.42 11.48
C LYS A 619 -51.10 16.66 10.70
N ASN A 620 -49.85 17.11 10.84
CA ASN A 620 -49.30 18.27 10.13
C ASN A 620 -49.43 18.09 8.60
N PHE A 621 -49.16 16.88 8.09
CA PHE A 621 -49.32 16.58 6.67
C PHE A 621 -50.78 16.72 6.20
N SER A 622 -51.75 16.30 7.01
CA SER A 622 -53.18 16.41 6.69
C SER A 622 -53.71 17.86 6.74
N GLU A 623 -53.12 18.69 7.60
CA GLU A 623 -53.44 20.12 7.76
C GLU A 623 -52.74 21.01 6.71
N GLY A 624 -51.89 20.44 5.85
CA GLY A 624 -51.16 21.17 4.81
C GLY A 624 -49.86 21.84 5.29
N LEU A 625 -49.46 21.59 6.54
CA LEU A 625 -48.23 22.06 7.17
C LEU A 625 -47.07 21.12 6.80
N TYR A 626 -46.64 21.18 5.54
CA TYR A 626 -45.71 20.19 4.99
C TYR A 626 -44.28 20.31 5.52
N LYS A 627 -43.83 21.49 5.94
CA LYS A 627 -42.49 21.67 6.53
C LYS A 627 -42.43 21.08 7.93
N GLU A 628 -43.44 21.40 8.74
CA GLU A 628 -43.62 20.90 10.10
C GLU A 628 -43.83 19.37 10.10
N ALA A 629 -44.44 18.83 9.04
CA ALA A 629 -44.51 17.39 8.83
C ALA A 629 -43.13 16.77 8.54
N VAL A 630 -42.29 17.41 7.71
CA VAL A 630 -40.90 16.96 7.46
C VAL A 630 -40.08 16.96 8.74
N ASP A 631 -40.18 18.01 9.55
CA ASP A 631 -39.45 18.15 10.80
C ASP A 631 -39.83 17.03 11.79
N ALA A 632 -41.13 16.80 11.98
CA ALA A 632 -41.63 15.73 12.85
C ALA A 632 -41.21 14.33 12.38
N TYR A 633 -41.27 14.04 11.07
CA TYR A 633 -40.79 12.77 10.54
C TYR A 633 -39.26 12.62 10.65
N SER A 634 -38.50 13.71 10.50
CA SER A 634 -37.05 13.68 10.63
C SER A 634 -36.63 13.41 12.07
N ALA A 635 -37.27 14.07 13.04
CA ALA A 635 -37.07 13.79 14.46
C ALA A 635 -37.39 12.32 14.81
N ALA A 636 -38.48 11.76 14.28
CA ALA A 636 -38.82 10.35 14.47
C ALA A 636 -37.78 9.41 13.84
N ILE A 637 -37.24 9.74 12.67
CA ILE A 637 -36.19 8.98 11.98
C ILE A 637 -34.89 9.02 12.80
N ASP A 638 -34.48 10.19 13.28
CA ASP A 638 -33.25 10.34 14.05
C ASP A 638 -33.32 9.62 15.40
N MET A 639 -34.46 9.68 16.10
CA MET A 639 -34.69 8.91 17.33
C MET A 639 -34.64 7.39 17.10
N SER A 640 -34.98 6.93 15.90
CA SER A 640 -34.99 5.50 15.57
C SER A 640 -33.63 4.96 15.08
N ARG A 641 -32.65 5.83 14.76
CA ARG A 641 -31.31 5.41 14.29
C ARG A 641 -30.50 4.77 15.43
N GLY A 642 -30.09 3.52 15.24
CA GLY A 642 -29.32 2.74 16.24
C GLY A 642 -30.17 1.85 17.16
N THR A 643 -31.49 1.86 17.01
CA THR A 643 -32.41 0.96 17.71
C THR A 643 -32.81 -0.23 16.83
N THR A 644 -33.29 -1.33 17.43
CA THR A 644 -33.84 -2.49 16.70
C THR A 644 -35.20 -2.21 16.05
N VAL A 645 -35.79 -1.02 16.24
CA VAL A 645 -37.18 -0.66 15.89
C VAL A 645 -37.23 0.53 14.91
N PHE A 646 -36.59 0.43 13.73
CA PHE A 646 -36.67 1.48 12.71
C PHE A 646 -37.96 1.38 11.88
N ASN A 647 -38.92 2.32 12.07
CA ASN A 647 -40.15 2.35 11.29
C ASN A 647 -39.93 2.95 9.89
N SER A 648 -39.68 2.08 8.91
CA SER A 648 -39.34 2.51 7.54
C SER A 648 -40.46 3.26 6.80
N LEU A 649 -41.71 3.22 7.28
CA LEU A 649 -42.80 4.01 6.71
C LEU A 649 -42.57 5.52 6.85
N LEU A 650 -41.77 5.96 7.83
CA LEU A 650 -41.41 7.37 8.03
C LEU A 650 -40.72 7.96 6.79
N LEU A 651 -39.83 7.19 6.14
CA LEU A 651 -39.17 7.59 4.88
C LEU A 651 -40.19 7.87 3.77
N THR A 652 -41.21 7.02 3.62
CA THR A 652 -42.24 7.22 2.59
C THR A 652 -43.16 8.40 2.87
N ASN A 653 -43.43 8.66 4.15
CA ASN A 653 -44.27 9.78 4.57
C ASN A 653 -43.52 11.10 4.40
N ARG A 654 -42.24 11.17 4.79
CA ARG A 654 -41.38 12.33 4.59
C ARG A 654 -41.13 12.64 3.12
N ALA A 655 -40.89 11.61 2.29
CA ALA A 655 -40.84 11.77 0.83
C ALA A 655 -42.13 12.39 0.25
N SER A 656 -43.30 12.06 0.81
CA SER A 656 -44.58 12.67 0.39
C SER A 656 -44.63 14.16 0.70
N ALA A 657 -44.09 14.56 1.85
CA ALA A 657 -44.03 15.95 2.29
C ALA A 657 -43.03 16.75 1.45
N TYR A 658 -41.86 16.19 1.15
CA TYR A 658 -40.87 16.78 0.24
C TYR A 658 -41.44 17.00 -1.17
N ILE A 659 -42.20 16.05 -1.72
CA ILE A 659 -42.88 16.23 -3.03
C ILE A 659 -43.86 17.42 -2.98
N LYS A 660 -44.58 17.61 -1.87
CA LYS A 660 -45.49 18.76 -1.70
C LYS A 660 -44.77 20.10 -1.54
N LEU A 661 -43.54 20.07 -1.04
CA LEU A 661 -42.64 21.23 -0.93
C LEU A 661 -41.81 21.49 -2.20
N ASN A 662 -41.98 20.69 -3.25
CA ASN A 662 -41.17 20.74 -4.48
C ASN A 662 -39.65 20.51 -4.24
N GLN A 663 -39.31 19.78 -3.17
CA GLN A 663 -37.94 19.34 -2.85
C GLN A 663 -37.72 17.93 -3.39
N LEU A 664 -37.59 17.84 -4.72
CA LEU A 664 -37.63 16.56 -5.44
C LEU A 664 -36.40 15.67 -5.16
N ASP A 665 -35.21 16.24 -5.03
CA ASP A 665 -33.98 15.48 -4.78
C ASP A 665 -33.98 14.75 -3.43
N ASP A 666 -34.48 15.41 -2.37
CA ASP A 666 -34.57 14.79 -1.05
C ASP A 666 -35.69 13.74 -0.98
N ALA A 667 -36.78 13.95 -1.71
CA ALA A 667 -37.81 12.92 -1.91
C ALA A 667 -37.24 11.68 -2.64
N LEU A 668 -36.34 11.87 -3.61
CA LEU A 668 -35.68 10.77 -4.31
C LEU A 668 -34.74 9.99 -3.40
N LYS A 669 -33.99 10.67 -2.52
CA LYS A 669 -33.13 10.01 -1.52
C LYS A 669 -33.95 9.11 -0.59
N ASP A 670 -34.99 9.65 0.04
CA ASP A 670 -35.87 8.91 0.96
C ASP A 670 -36.59 7.75 0.25
N ALA A 671 -37.03 7.96 -1.00
CA ALA A 671 -37.67 6.91 -1.79
C ALA A 671 -36.69 5.78 -2.15
N ASN A 672 -35.45 6.10 -2.54
CA ASN A 672 -34.42 5.10 -2.85
C ASN A 672 -33.99 4.32 -1.60
N GLU A 673 -33.83 4.98 -0.45
CA GLU A 673 -33.52 4.32 0.83
C GLU A 673 -34.67 3.41 1.27
N TYR A 674 -35.92 3.81 1.05
CA TYR A 674 -37.04 2.94 1.33
C TYR A 674 -37.08 1.71 0.40
N ILE A 675 -36.83 1.90 -0.90
CA ILE A 675 -36.81 0.81 -1.89
C ILE A 675 -35.70 -0.20 -1.58
N SER A 676 -34.51 0.24 -1.14
CA SER A 676 -33.43 -0.69 -0.80
C SER A 676 -33.76 -1.61 0.39
N ARG A 677 -34.61 -1.13 1.31
CA ARG A 677 -35.11 -1.91 2.46
C ARG A 677 -36.35 -2.74 2.11
N PHE A 678 -37.28 -2.18 1.32
CA PHE A 678 -38.57 -2.78 0.93
C PHE A 678 -38.75 -2.83 -0.59
N PRO A 679 -37.99 -3.70 -1.27
CA PRO A 679 -37.88 -3.79 -2.73
C PRO A 679 -39.18 -4.13 -3.46
N GLU A 680 -40.15 -4.75 -2.79
CA GLU A 680 -41.42 -5.18 -3.39
C GLU A 680 -42.60 -4.26 -3.00
N CYS A 681 -42.31 -3.14 -2.33
CA CYS A 681 -43.35 -2.23 -1.86
C CYS A 681 -43.62 -1.12 -2.88
N TRP A 682 -44.84 -1.09 -3.42
CA TRP A 682 -45.28 -0.10 -4.41
C TRP A 682 -45.11 1.35 -3.94
N LYS A 683 -45.18 1.63 -2.63
CA LYS A 683 -45.12 3.00 -2.08
C LYS A 683 -43.80 3.68 -2.39
N GLY A 684 -42.67 2.97 -2.27
CA GLY A 684 -41.34 3.51 -2.59
C GLY A 684 -41.23 3.93 -4.06
N TYR A 685 -41.62 3.04 -4.96
CA TYR A 685 -41.62 3.30 -6.40
C TYR A 685 -42.60 4.42 -6.79
N ALA A 686 -43.78 4.50 -6.17
CA ALA A 686 -44.71 5.58 -6.43
C ALA A 686 -44.16 6.95 -6.01
N ARG A 687 -43.42 7.03 -4.90
CA ARG A 687 -42.75 8.27 -4.46
C ARG A 687 -41.59 8.64 -5.39
N LYS A 688 -40.77 7.66 -5.76
CA LYS A 688 -39.69 7.85 -6.74
C LYS A 688 -40.23 8.35 -8.09
N ALA A 689 -41.33 7.78 -8.58
CA ALA A 689 -41.96 8.21 -9.82
C ALA A 689 -42.46 9.66 -9.75
N LEU A 690 -43.12 10.04 -8.66
CA LEU A 690 -43.65 11.39 -8.46
C LEU A 690 -42.57 12.46 -8.24
N ALA A 691 -41.35 12.06 -7.88
CA ALA A 691 -40.23 12.96 -7.65
C ALA A 691 -39.32 13.13 -8.88
N LEU A 692 -39.50 12.36 -9.96
CA LEU A 692 -38.72 12.49 -11.19
C LEU A 692 -39.41 13.45 -12.19
N ASP A 693 -38.65 14.39 -12.74
CA ASP A 693 -39.14 15.47 -13.62
C ASP A 693 -39.28 15.04 -15.10
N GLU A 694 -38.50 14.05 -15.55
CA GLU A 694 -38.60 13.49 -16.90
C GLU A 694 -39.66 12.39 -17.00
N LYS A 695 -40.64 12.55 -17.91
CA LYS A 695 -41.73 11.57 -18.13
C LYS A 695 -41.25 10.13 -18.43
N VAL A 696 -40.10 9.97 -19.10
CA VAL A 696 -39.53 8.64 -19.42
C VAL A 696 -38.86 8.03 -18.19
N SER A 697 -38.04 8.81 -17.47
CA SER A 697 -37.34 8.40 -16.26
C SER A 697 -38.31 8.09 -15.10
N ALA A 698 -39.42 8.82 -15.02
CA ALA A 698 -40.53 8.57 -14.07
C ALA A 698 -41.39 7.35 -14.45
N GLY A 699 -41.42 6.96 -15.74
CA GLY A 699 -42.26 5.87 -16.25
C GLY A 699 -41.89 4.49 -15.70
N ILE A 700 -40.61 4.21 -15.46
CA ILE A 700 -40.12 2.93 -14.93
C ILE A 700 -40.56 2.71 -13.47
N PRO A 701 -40.26 3.62 -12.52
CA PRO A 701 -40.77 3.47 -11.16
C PRO A 701 -42.29 3.54 -11.13
N ALA A 702 -42.96 4.26 -12.04
CA ALA A 702 -44.42 4.21 -12.14
C ALA A 702 -44.94 2.82 -12.57
N ALA A 703 -44.32 2.19 -13.56
CA ALA A 703 -44.68 0.85 -14.02
C ALA A 703 -44.44 -0.22 -12.92
N LEU A 704 -43.32 -0.13 -12.19
CA LEU A 704 -43.03 -1.01 -11.05
C LEU A 704 -44.02 -0.77 -9.89
N ALA A 705 -44.40 0.48 -9.61
CA ALA A 705 -45.43 0.78 -8.61
C ALA A 705 -46.77 0.15 -8.99
N TYR A 706 -47.16 0.19 -10.27
CA TYR A 706 -48.35 -0.48 -10.77
C TYR A 706 -48.28 -2.00 -10.59
N TYR A 707 -47.17 -2.62 -10.99
CA TYR A 707 -46.97 -4.07 -10.86
C TYR A 707 -47.07 -4.55 -9.41
N TYR A 708 -46.33 -3.93 -8.50
CA TYR A 708 -46.32 -4.33 -7.08
C TYR A 708 -47.64 -4.02 -6.35
N PHE A 709 -48.36 -2.97 -6.77
CA PHE A 709 -49.70 -2.70 -6.26
C PHE A 709 -50.70 -3.77 -6.74
N TYR A 710 -50.60 -4.15 -8.01
CA TYR A 710 -51.45 -5.19 -8.62
C TYR A 710 -51.24 -6.56 -7.96
N LEU A 711 -49.99 -6.97 -7.70
CA LEU A 711 -49.70 -8.23 -7.00
C LEU A 711 -50.22 -8.28 -5.57
N LYS A 712 -50.18 -7.16 -4.84
CA LYS A 712 -50.56 -7.12 -3.43
C LYS A 712 -52.08 -7.13 -3.23
N ASP A 713 -52.79 -6.29 -3.97
CA ASP A 713 -54.21 -6.01 -3.70
C ASP A 713 -55.14 -6.50 -4.83
N GLY A 714 -54.61 -7.02 -5.94
CA GLY A 714 -55.38 -7.44 -7.12
C GLY A 714 -56.12 -6.29 -7.82
N ARG A 715 -55.80 -5.05 -7.48
CA ARG A 715 -56.49 -3.82 -7.90
C ARG A 715 -55.53 -2.89 -8.66
N CYS A 716 -56.08 -1.89 -9.33
CA CYS A 716 -55.32 -0.97 -10.19
C CYS A 716 -54.90 0.30 -9.43
N ILE A 717 -53.60 0.61 -9.32
CA ILE A 717 -53.12 1.83 -8.65
C ILE A 717 -53.68 3.12 -9.32
N PHE A 718 -53.90 3.06 -10.64
CA PHE A 718 -54.46 4.13 -11.46
C PHE A 718 -55.94 4.43 -11.18
N SER A 719 -56.60 3.70 -10.27
CA SER A 719 -57.97 4.02 -9.82
C SER A 719 -58.06 4.40 -8.34
N GLN A 720 -56.97 4.31 -7.57
CA GLN A 720 -57.02 4.49 -6.11
C GLN A 720 -56.08 5.57 -5.56
N TYR A 721 -54.94 5.82 -6.21
CA TYR A 721 -53.95 6.78 -5.69
C TYR A 721 -53.95 8.10 -6.49
N LYS A 722 -54.83 9.03 -6.10
CA LYS A 722 -55.10 10.31 -6.83
C LYS A 722 -53.84 11.05 -7.35
N PRO A 723 -52.76 11.25 -6.56
CA PRO A 723 -51.56 11.94 -7.06
C PRO A 723 -50.89 11.22 -8.23
N PHE A 724 -50.95 9.89 -8.23
CA PHE A 724 -50.36 9.05 -9.27
C PHE A 724 -51.23 8.97 -10.52
N ILE A 725 -52.55 9.07 -10.37
CA ILE A 725 -53.51 9.18 -11.49
C ILE A 725 -53.27 10.46 -12.28
N ALA A 726 -53.09 11.59 -11.58
CA ALA A 726 -52.87 12.89 -12.21
C ALA A 726 -51.53 12.95 -12.98
N ALA A 727 -50.49 12.29 -12.49
CA ALA A 727 -49.14 12.34 -13.06
C ALA A 727 -48.92 11.39 -14.24
N PHE A 728 -49.58 10.21 -14.26
CA PHE A 728 -49.28 9.12 -15.22
C PHE A 728 -50.51 8.66 -16.03
N ALA A 729 -51.42 9.59 -16.36
CA ALA A 729 -52.57 9.30 -17.20
C ALA A 729 -52.15 8.72 -18.56
N GLY A 730 -52.69 7.55 -18.93
CA GLY A 730 -52.37 6.84 -20.18
C GLY A 730 -51.19 5.86 -20.12
N LEU A 731 -50.41 5.80 -19.04
CA LEU A 731 -49.32 4.81 -18.90
C LEU A 731 -49.86 3.37 -18.79
N LYS A 732 -51.02 3.20 -18.14
CA LYS A 732 -51.66 1.89 -17.93
C LYS A 732 -51.90 1.13 -19.24
N GLU A 733 -52.37 1.80 -20.28
CA GLU A 733 -52.71 1.21 -21.58
C GLU A 733 -51.48 0.72 -22.35
N ARG A 734 -50.27 1.13 -21.90
CA ARG A 734 -48.99 0.80 -22.51
C ARG A 734 -48.22 -0.28 -21.74
N ILE A 735 -48.71 -0.71 -20.57
CA ILE A 735 -48.04 -1.71 -19.73
C ILE A 735 -48.57 -3.10 -20.04
N SER A 736 -47.67 -3.99 -20.48
CA SER A 736 -47.91 -5.43 -20.59
C SER A 736 -47.12 -6.17 -19.50
N ILE A 737 -47.79 -7.02 -18.73
CA ILE A 737 -47.13 -7.87 -17.72
C ILE A 737 -46.99 -9.28 -18.30
N CYS A 738 -45.75 -9.76 -18.41
CA CYS A 738 -45.45 -11.08 -18.96
C CYS A 738 -45.06 -12.03 -17.84
N HIS A 739 -45.61 -13.24 -17.84
CA HIS A 739 -45.25 -14.29 -16.87
C HIS A 739 -44.58 -15.50 -17.52
N THR A 740 -44.72 -15.70 -18.83
CA THR A 740 -44.06 -16.81 -19.54
C THR A 740 -43.18 -16.33 -20.71
N PRO A 741 -42.20 -17.13 -21.16
CA PRO A 741 -41.39 -16.83 -22.35
C PRO A 741 -42.21 -16.68 -23.63
N ASN A 742 -43.25 -17.50 -23.80
CA ASN A 742 -44.13 -17.45 -24.97
C ASN A 742 -44.92 -16.13 -25.05
N ASP A 743 -45.38 -15.60 -23.90
CA ASP A 743 -46.05 -14.30 -23.85
C ASP A 743 -45.10 -13.18 -24.30
N LEU A 744 -43.84 -13.23 -23.84
CA LEU A 744 -42.82 -12.27 -24.20
C LEU A 744 -42.51 -12.33 -25.71
N LEU A 745 -42.31 -13.53 -26.27
CA LEU A 745 -42.09 -13.72 -27.70
C LEU A 745 -43.28 -13.24 -28.54
N ALA A 746 -44.51 -13.57 -28.14
CA ALA A 746 -45.71 -13.13 -28.85
C ALA A 746 -45.84 -11.61 -28.88
N ILE A 747 -45.54 -10.92 -27.77
CA ILE A 747 -45.57 -9.46 -27.69
C ILE A 747 -44.46 -8.84 -28.56
N LEU A 748 -43.25 -9.37 -28.51
CA LEU A 748 -42.12 -8.87 -29.30
C LEU A 748 -42.31 -9.08 -30.81
N LEU A 749 -42.94 -10.19 -31.22
CA LEU A 749 -43.20 -10.52 -32.63
C LEU A 749 -44.51 -9.92 -33.17
N SER A 750 -45.36 -9.34 -32.31
CA SER A 750 -46.63 -8.76 -32.73
C SER A 750 -46.44 -7.57 -33.69
N GLN A 751 -46.88 -7.75 -34.94
CA GLN A 751 -46.97 -6.67 -35.93
C GLN A 751 -48.28 -5.89 -35.75
N GLU A 752 -48.37 -5.06 -34.70
CA GLU A 752 -49.45 -4.10 -34.64
C GLU A 752 -49.18 -2.95 -35.62
N SER A 753 -50.08 -2.81 -36.59
CA SER A 753 -50.11 -1.70 -37.55
C SER A 753 -50.32 -0.37 -36.83
N ASN A 754 -49.32 0.52 -36.96
CA ASN A 754 -49.35 1.97 -36.81
C ASN A 754 -50.64 2.61 -36.25
N THR A 755 -50.52 3.35 -35.14
CA THR A 755 -51.13 4.71 -35.05
C THR A 755 -50.68 5.58 -33.87
N GLN A 756 -49.79 5.17 -32.95
CA GLN A 756 -49.19 6.13 -31.99
C GLN A 756 -47.70 5.84 -31.73
N GLU A 757 -46.89 6.91 -31.75
CA GLU A 757 -45.46 7.00 -31.37
C GLU A 757 -45.19 6.65 -29.88
N CYS A 758 -45.90 5.68 -29.31
CA CYS A 758 -45.92 5.42 -27.88
C CYS A 758 -45.06 4.19 -27.51
N LEU A 759 -44.01 4.42 -26.73
CA LEU A 759 -43.17 3.39 -26.11
C LEU A 759 -44.02 2.36 -25.33
N ARG A 760 -43.93 1.08 -25.70
CA ARG A 760 -44.55 -0.04 -24.96
C ARG A 760 -43.71 -0.39 -23.73
N VAL A 761 -44.34 -0.62 -22.57
CA VAL A 761 -43.66 -1.00 -21.32
C VAL A 761 -43.98 -2.45 -20.99
N ILE A 762 -42.97 -3.30 -20.98
CA ILE A 762 -43.09 -4.74 -20.72
C ILE A 762 -42.47 -5.04 -19.36
N ILE A 763 -43.26 -5.58 -18.44
CA ILE A 763 -42.80 -5.96 -17.10
C ILE A 763 -42.68 -7.48 -17.04
N LEU A 764 -41.48 -7.96 -16.74
CA LEU A 764 -41.21 -9.37 -16.52
C LEU A 764 -41.41 -9.70 -15.04
N GLY A 765 -42.21 -10.71 -14.72
CA GLY A 765 -42.49 -11.13 -13.34
C GLY A 765 -41.82 -12.45 -12.91
N SER A 766 -41.46 -13.29 -13.87
CA SER A 766 -40.86 -14.62 -13.61
C SER A 766 -39.35 -14.52 -13.41
N LYS A 767 -38.74 -15.51 -12.73
CA LYS A 767 -37.30 -15.47 -12.43
C LYS A 767 -36.44 -15.61 -13.69
N GLU A 768 -36.91 -16.36 -14.68
CA GLU A 768 -36.15 -16.72 -15.86
C GLU A 768 -37.06 -16.76 -17.10
N TYR A 769 -36.54 -16.27 -18.22
CA TYR A 769 -37.16 -16.29 -19.53
C TYR A 769 -36.14 -16.83 -20.53
N ILE A 770 -36.44 -17.96 -21.16
CA ILE A 770 -35.58 -18.58 -22.17
C ILE A 770 -36.10 -18.19 -23.54
N LEU A 771 -35.26 -17.53 -24.34
CA LEU A 771 -35.54 -17.17 -25.72
C LEU A 771 -34.67 -18.07 -26.61
N GLU A 772 -35.33 -18.92 -27.38
CA GLU A 772 -34.72 -19.81 -28.36
C GLU A 772 -35.37 -19.51 -29.72
N MET A 773 -34.55 -19.21 -30.73
CA MET A 773 -34.99 -18.99 -32.11
C MET A 773 -34.41 -20.07 -33.03
N ASP A 774 -35.19 -20.46 -34.04
CA ASP A 774 -34.80 -21.45 -35.03
C ASP A 774 -33.51 -21.04 -35.80
N MET A 775 -32.70 -22.04 -36.15
CA MET A 775 -31.41 -21.86 -36.85
C MET A 775 -31.49 -21.04 -38.16
N PHE A 776 -32.66 -20.94 -38.79
CA PHE A 776 -32.85 -20.24 -40.06
C PHE A 776 -33.12 -18.73 -39.92
N LEU A 777 -33.60 -18.25 -38.77
CA LEU A 777 -33.96 -16.85 -38.49
C LEU A 777 -33.69 -16.53 -37.01
N PRO A 778 -32.42 -16.38 -36.61
CA PRO A 778 -32.04 -16.29 -35.20
C PRO A 778 -32.34 -14.93 -34.55
N VAL A 779 -33.19 -14.07 -35.14
CA VAL A 779 -33.32 -12.66 -34.74
C VAL A 779 -34.62 -12.42 -33.96
N VAL A 780 -34.50 -11.85 -32.77
CA VAL A 780 -35.60 -11.32 -31.97
C VAL A 780 -35.62 -9.79 -32.11
N PRO A 781 -36.54 -9.20 -32.91
CA PRO A 781 -36.61 -7.76 -33.06
C PRO A 781 -37.27 -7.10 -31.85
N MET A 782 -36.63 -6.07 -31.30
CA MET A 782 -37.17 -5.18 -30.29
C MET A 782 -37.24 -3.76 -30.83
N LYS A 783 -38.43 -3.18 -30.79
CA LYS A 783 -38.74 -1.89 -31.43
C LYS A 783 -39.65 -1.05 -30.54
N ASN A 784 -39.26 0.19 -30.22
CA ASN A 784 -40.04 1.13 -29.39
C ASN A 784 -40.57 0.52 -28.08
N CYS A 785 -39.69 -0.10 -27.30
CA CYS A 785 -40.10 -0.85 -26.11
C CYS A 785 -39.16 -0.65 -24.92
N ILE A 786 -39.74 -0.72 -23.72
CA ILE A 786 -39.06 -0.65 -22.42
C ILE A 786 -39.31 -1.98 -21.73
N ILE A 787 -38.28 -2.80 -21.51
CA ILE A 787 -38.39 -4.04 -20.73
C ILE A 787 -37.81 -3.82 -19.34
N ILE A 788 -38.59 -4.16 -18.33
CA ILE A 788 -38.25 -3.98 -16.92
C ILE A 788 -38.37 -5.30 -16.18
N GLY A 789 -37.32 -5.68 -15.47
CA GLY A 789 -37.39 -6.76 -14.50
C GLY A 789 -38.10 -6.31 -13.22
N ALA A 790 -39.16 -7.00 -12.82
CA ALA A 790 -39.92 -6.61 -11.63
C ALA A 790 -39.12 -6.76 -10.33
N LYS A 791 -38.32 -7.82 -10.18
CA LYS A 791 -37.64 -8.17 -8.92
C LYS A 791 -36.37 -7.33 -8.72
N SER A 792 -36.36 -6.49 -7.69
CA SER A 792 -35.24 -5.60 -7.37
C SER A 792 -34.10 -6.26 -6.58
N ASN A 793 -34.33 -7.40 -5.90
CA ASN A 793 -33.28 -8.14 -5.17
C ASN A 793 -32.67 -9.32 -5.94
N ALA A 794 -33.29 -9.72 -7.04
CA ALA A 794 -32.78 -10.75 -7.94
C ALA A 794 -33.14 -10.34 -9.36
N SER A 795 -32.14 -9.94 -10.13
CA SER A 795 -32.29 -9.60 -11.55
C SER A 795 -33.01 -10.73 -12.28
N ILE A 796 -34.03 -10.40 -13.06
CA ILE A 796 -34.73 -11.39 -13.88
C ILE A 796 -33.82 -11.80 -15.02
N THR A 797 -33.62 -13.12 -15.18
CA THR A 797 -32.71 -13.66 -16.18
C THR A 797 -33.40 -13.85 -17.52
N LEU A 798 -32.86 -13.26 -18.58
CA LEU A 798 -33.17 -13.52 -19.97
C LEU A 798 -32.05 -14.36 -20.56
N LYS A 799 -32.33 -15.64 -20.83
CA LYS A 799 -31.38 -16.57 -21.41
C LYS A 799 -31.57 -16.60 -22.93
N LEU A 800 -30.52 -16.26 -23.68
CA LEU A 800 -30.51 -16.38 -25.14
C LEU A 800 -29.81 -17.70 -25.49
N GLU A 801 -30.57 -18.72 -25.90
CA GLU A 801 -30.02 -20.04 -26.24
C GLU A 801 -29.60 -20.10 -27.71
N GLY A 802 -28.56 -20.89 -27.98
CA GLY A 802 -27.97 -21.02 -29.32
C GLY A 802 -27.45 -19.69 -29.87
N ASN A 803 -27.70 -19.45 -31.15
CA ASN A 803 -27.20 -18.28 -31.89
C ASN A 803 -28.16 -17.08 -31.86
N THR A 804 -29.06 -17.00 -30.87
CA THR A 804 -30.14 -16.00 -30.83
C THR A 804 -29.60 -14.57 -30.70
N LEU A 805 -29.98 -13.70 -31.64
CA LEU A 805 -29.61 -12.29 -31.72
C LEU A 805 -30.78 -11.39 -31.31
N LEU A 806 -30.56 -10.52 -30.32
CA LEU A 806 -31.57 -9.55 -29.86
C LEU A 806 -31.30 -8.20 -30.52
N HIS A 807 -32.14 -7.79 -31.48
CA HIS A 807 -31.96 -6.55 -32.24
C HIS A 807 -32.75 -5.40 -31.62
N LEU A 808 -32.06 -4.40 -31.08
CA LEU A 808 -32.64 -3.19 -30.53
C LEU A 808 -32.71 -2.10 -31.62
N SER A 809 -33.91 -1.61 -31.91
CA SER A 809 -34.17 -0.62 -32.97
C SER A 809 -35.10 0.50 -32.50
N GLU A 810 -34.94 1.71 -33.06
CA GLU A 810 -35.64 2.93 -32.63
C GLU A 810 -35.38 3.22 -31.14
N ASN A 811 -36.41 3.44 -30.30
CA ASN A 811 -36.22 3.76 -28.87
C ASN A 811 -36.37 2.51 -27.99
N CYS A 812 -35.28 2.00 -27.43
CA CYS A 812 -35.32 0.81 -26.58
C CYS A 812 -34.71 1.07 -25.20
N MET A 813 -35.35 0.54 -24.15
CA MET A 813 -34.77 0.59 -22.81
C MET A 813 -34.86 -0.76 -22.08
N LEU A 814 -33.75 -1.16 -21.46
CA LEU A 814 -33.64 -2.40 -20.67
C LEU A 814 -33.26 -2.04 -19.23
N ALA A 815 -34.04 -2.49 -18.24
CA ALA A 815 -33.78 -2.15 -16.84
C ALA A 815 -33.98 -3.32 -15.87
N ASN A 816 -33.06 -3.50 -14.93
CA ASN A 816 -33.11 -4.53 -13.87
C ASN A 816 -33.14 -5.98 -14.39
N LEU A 817 -32.34 -6.27 -15.42
CA LEU A 817 -32.32 -7.57 -16.09
C LEU A 817 -30.91 -8.20 -16.02
N SER A 818 -30.86 -9.51 -15.98
CA SER A 818 -29.63 -10.27 -16.22
C SER A 818 -29.74 -11.00 -17.54
N PHE A 819 -28.72 -10.94 -18.38
CA PHE A 819 -28.67 -11.63 -19.66
C PHE A 819 -27.62 -12.75 -19.58
N ALA A 820 -28.08 -13.98 -19.86
CA ALA A 820 -27.24 -15.15 -20.00
C ALA A 820 -27.24 -15.55 -21.48
N ILE A 821 -26.17 -15.19 -22.18
CA ILE A 821 -26.07 -15.34 -23.63
C ILE A 821 -25.21 -16.57 -23.94
N ASP A 822 -25.70 -17.50 -24.75
CA ASP A 822 -24.92 -18.65 -25.18
C ASP A 822 -23.95 -18.27 -26.31
N GLU A 823 -24.30 -18.50 -27.58
CA GLU A 823 -23.51 -18.07 -28.76
C GLU A 823 -24.06 -16.81 -29.44
N GLY A 824 -25.17 -16.27 -28.93
CA GLY A 824 -25.85 -15.08 -29.43
C GLY A 824 -25.21 -13.74 -29.07
N GLN A 825 -25.93 -12.65 -29.35
CA GLN A 825 -25.51 -11.26 -29.04
C GLN A 825 -26.71 -10.31 -28.93
N ILE A 826 -26.60 -9.29 -28.09
CA ILE A 826 -27.54 -8.15 -28.08
C ILE A 826 -26.96 -7.01 -28.92
N ILE A 827 -27.72 -6.51 -29.89
CA ILE A 827 -27.22 -5.57 -30.91
C ILE A 827 -28.09 -4.30 -30.98
N GLY A 828 -27.50 -3.14 -30.72
CA GLY A 828 -28.07 -1.82 -31.04
C GLY A 828 -27.83 -1.45 -32.50
N LEU A 829 -28.91 -1.36 -33.29
CA LEU A 829 -28.82 -1.04 -34.72
C LEU A 829 -28.58 0.46 -34.96
N GLY A 830 -28.02 0.82 -36.13
CA GLY A 830 -27.79 2.21 -36.49
C GLY A 830 -29.07 3.04 -36.49
N GLY A 831 -29.00 4.26 -35.96
CA GLY A 831 -30.16 5.16 -35.81
C GLY A 831 -31.09 4.82 -34.64
N SER A 832 -30.75 3.83 -33.82
CA SER A 832 -31.46 3.55 -32.55
C SER A 832 -30.94 4.41 -31.40
N LEU A 833 -31.81 4.60 -30.40
CA LEU A 833 -31.57 5.22 -29.11
C LEU A 833 -31.81 4.15 -28.03
N VAL A 834 -30.73 3.55 -27.54
CA VAL A 834 -30.78 2.44 -26.60
C VAL A 834 -30.28 2.88 -25.22
N LYS A 835 -31.06 2.61 -24.17
CA LYS A 835 -30.62 2.79 -22.78
C LYS A 835 -30.67 1.47 -22.01
N ILE A 836 -29.62 1.13 -21.31
CA ILE A 836 -29.55 -0.01 -20.40
C ILE A 836 -29.21 0.50 -19.01
N LEU A 837 -29.98 0.07 -18.02
CA LEU A 837 -29.86 0.54 -16.63
C LEU A 837 -29.88 -0.63 -15.66
N ASN A 838 -28.86 -0.75 -14.80
CA ASN A 838 -28.83 -1.76 -13.74
C ASN A 838 -29.02 -3.19 -14.28
N CYS A 839 -28.29 -3.53 -15.33
CA CYS A 839 -28.35 -4.84 -15.98
C CYS A 839 -27.02 -5.59 -15.88
N ASN A 840 -27.09 -6.91 -15.80
CA ASN A 840 -25.91 -7.79 -15.82
C ASN A 840 -25.85 -8.58 -17.12
N PHE A 841 -24.65 -8.82 -17.64
CA PHE A 841 -24.41 -9.55 -18.87
C PHE A 841 -23.32 -10.60 -18.66
N THR A 842 -23.62 -11.83 -19.07
CA THR A 842 -22.69 -12.96 -19.17
C THR A 842 -22.84 -13.57 -20.56
N SER A 843 -21.73 -13.95 -21.21
CA SER A 843 -21.77 -14.52 -22.56
C SER A 843 -20.77 -15.66 -22.74
N ASN A 844 -21.25 -16.78 -23.28
CA ASN A 844 -20.42 -17.93 -23.64
C ASN A 844 -19.85 -17.85 -25.06
N SER A 845 -20.15 -16.80 -25.82
CA SER A 845 -19.72 -16.67 -27.21
C SER A 845 -18.23 -16.42 -27.29
N ASP A 846 -17.53 -17.24 -28.06
CA ASP A 846 -16.09 -17.11 -28.31
C ASP A 846 -15.75 -16.02 -29.34
N THR A 847 -16.77 -15.48 -30.02
CA THR A 847 -16.58 -14.55 -31.16
C THR A 847 -17.22 -13.19 -30.96
N LEU A 848 -18.44 -13.14 -30.40
CA LEU A 848 -19.22 -11.92 -30.28
C LEU A 848 -19.16 -11.35 -28.87
N ALA A 849 -19.02 -10.03 -28.75
CA ALA A 849 -19.19 -9.36 -27.46
C ALA A 849 -20.63 -9.54 -26.95
N ALA A 850 -20.85 -9.58 -25.64
CA ALA A 850 -22.19 -9.78 -25.08
C ALA A 850 -23.19 -8.73 -25.59
N VAL A 851 -22.73 -7.48 -25.70
CA VAL A 851 -23.49 -6.39 -26.29
C VAL A 851 -22.65 -5.65 -27.34
N GLY A 852 -23.24 -5.37 -28.50
CA GLY A 852 -22.66 -4.56 -29.56
C GLY A 852 -23.58 -3.43 -29.97
N THR A 853 -23.03 -2.28 -30.36
CA THR A 853 -23.85 -1.17 -30.88
C THR A 853 -23.19 -0.42 -32.04
N THR A 854 -24.04 0.05 -32.94
CA THR A 854 -23.70 0.99 -34.03
C THR A 854 -24.50 2.30 -33.95
N GLY A 855 -25.53 2.36 -33.09
CA GLY A 855 -26.39 3.52 -32.83
C GLY A 855 -26.09 4.20 -31.48
N GLU A 856 -26.92 5.16 -31.07
CA GLU A 856 -26.78 5.82 -29.77
C GLU A 856 -27.10 4.84 -28.64
N PHE A 857 -26.20 4.75 -27.66
CA PHE A 857 -26.27 3.72 -26.63
C PHE A 857 -25.80 4.24 -25.28
N ASN A 858 -26.58 4.05 -24.22
CA ASN A 858 -26.21 4.45 -22.88
C ASN A 858 -26.31 3.28 -21.92
N ALA A 859 -25.22 2.91 -21.25
CA ALA A 859 -25.18 1.94 -20.17
C ALA A 859 -24.89 2.63 -18.84
N GLU A 860 -25.76 2.43 -17.86
CA GLU A 860 -25.65 3.02 -16.53
C GLU A 860 -25.79 1.93 -15.47
N ARG A 861 -24.84 1.82 -14.54
CA ARG A 861 -24.85 0.82 -13.45
C ARG A 861 -24.91 -0.63 -13.93
N CYS A 862 -24.29 -0.93 -15.07
CA CYS A 862 -24.31 -2.28 -15.66
C CYS A 862 -23.04 -3.08 -15.34
N ASN A 863 -23.19 -4.40 -15.23
CA ASN A 863 -22.08 -5.33 -15.04
C ASN A 863 -21.93 -6.25 -16.26
N PHE A 864 -20.75 -6.26 -16.86
CA PHE A 864 -20.37 -7.13 -17.97
C PHE A 864 -19.28 -8.08 -17.48
N THR A 865 -19.67 -9.31 -17.14
CA THR A 865 -18.80 -10.24 -16.41
C THR A 865 -18.78 -11.62 -17.02
N ASN A 866 -17.65 -12.33 -16.92
CA ASN A 866 -17.52 -13.71 -17.40
C ASN A 866 -17.91 -13.89 -18.89
N CYS A 867 -17.60 -12.92 -19.75
CA CYS A 867 -17.82 -13.02 -21.18
C CYS A 867 -16.60 -13.65 -21.87
N LYS A 868 -16.78 -14.69 -22.69
CA LYS A 868 -15.68 -15.37 -23.39
C LYS A 868 -15.03 -14.57 -24.52
N ALA A 869 -15.76 -13.65 -25.14
CA ALA A 869 -15.19 -12.65 -26.03
C ALA A 869 -14.98 -11.34 -25.25
N GLY A 870 -15.81 -10.32 -25.50
CA GLY A 870 -15.77 -9.03 -24.80
C GLY A 870 -17.10 -8.71 -24.12
N GLY A 871 -17.09 -7.77 -23.17
CA GLY A 871 -18.30 -7.32 -22.50
C GLY A 871 -19.18 -6.46 -23.40
N LEU A 872 -18.63 -5.34 -23.89
CA LEU A 872 -19.36 -4.35 -24.68
C LEU A 872 -18.49 -3.84 -25.84
N LEU A 873 -19.10 -3.67 -27.03
CA LEU A 873 -18.44 -3.22 -28.25
C LEU A 873 -19.17 -2.03 -28.89
N CYS A 874 -18.44 -0.94 -29.14
CA CYS A 874 -18.88 0.18 -29.98
C CYS A 874 -18.23 0.10 -31.38
N GLY A 875 -19.04 -0.05 -32.42
CA GLY A 875 -18.59 -0.27 -33.80
C GLY A 875 -19.24 0.62 -34.86
N GLY A 876 -19.74 1.80 -34.50
CA GLY A 876 -20.39 2.71 -35.44
C GLY A 876 -20.45 4.16 -34.96
N PRO A 877 -20.96 5.10 -35.77
CA PRO A 877 -20.90 6.54 -35.49
C PRO A 877 -21.81 7.01 -34.35
N GLY A 878 -22.65 6.13 -33.80
CA GLY A 878 -23.50 6.45 -32.66
C GLY A 878 -22.70 6.73 -31.39
N ASN A 879 -23.17 7.68 -30.58
CA ASN A 879 -22.54 8.02 -29.31
C ASN A 879 -22.84 6.96 -28.25
N MET A 880 -21.80 6.34 -27.70
CA MET A 880 -21.90 5.39 -26.60
C MET A 880 -21.45 6.03 -25.28
N VAL A 881 -22.34 6.07 -24.30
CA VAL A 881 -22.04 6.56 -22.94
C VAL A 881 -22.08 5.38 -21.97
N VAL A 882 -21.04 5.26 -21.15
CA VAL A 882 -20.91 4.24 -20.12
C VAL A 882 -20.64 4.94 -18.78
N ASP A 883 -21.51 4.76 -17.80
CA ASP A 883 -21.39 5.40 -16.49
C ASP A 883 -21.63 4.39 -15.35
N ASP A 884 -20.77 4.42 -14.33
CA ASP A 884 -20.84 3.54 -13.15
C ASP A 884 -20.94 2.03 -13.50
N CYS A 885 -20.25 1.60 -14.56
CA CYS A 885 -20.30 0.22 -15.04
C CYS A 885 -19.07 -0.59 -14.60
N THR A 886 -19.24 -1.91 -14.51
CA THR A 886 -18.14 -2.85 -14.19
C THR A 886 -17.93 -3.83 -15.33
N PHE A 887 -16.67 -3.98 -15.77
CA PHE A 887 -16.23 -4.94 -16.79
C PHE A 887 -15.17 -5.84 -16.18
N SER A 888 -15.51 -7.10 -15.87
CA SER A 888 -14.56 -7.97 -15.17
C SER A 888 -14.61 -9.44 -15.50
N ALA A 889 -13.46 -10.12 -15.39
CA ALA A 889 -13.35 -11.56 -15.63
C ALA A 889 -13.78 -11.96 -17.06
N ASN A 890 -13.69 -11.05 -18.02
CA ASN A 890 -13.92 -11.37 -19.43
C ASN A 890 -12.63 -11.96 -20.02
N VAL A 891 -12.74 -12.92 -20.94
CA VAL A 891 -11.58 -13.64 -21.49
C VAL A 891 -10.75 -12.77 -22.45
N ARG A 892 -11.37 -11.79 -23.14
CA ARG A 892 -10.64 -10.79 -23.95
C ARG A 892 -10.77 -9.40 -23.34
N PHE A 893 -11.40 -8.47 -24.05
CA PHE A 893 -11.52 -7.06 -23.65
C PHE A 893 -12.65 -6.88 -22.62
N GLY A 894 -12.47 -5.94 -21.68
CA GLY A 894 -13.59 -5.44 -20.90
C GLY A 894 -14.55 -4.65 -21.79
N LEU A 895 -14.04 -3.57 -22.37
CA LEU A 895 -14.75 -2.66 -23.27
C LEU A 895 -13.93 -2.43 -24.54
N GLU A 896 -14.57 -2.43 -25.71
CA GLU A 896 -13.92 -2.22 -27.01
C GLU A 896 -14.62 -1.12 -27.82
N VAL A 897 -13.84 -0.27 -28.51
CA VAL A 897 -14.33 0.73 -29.46
C VAL A 897 -13.54 0.67 -30.77
N ARG A 898 -14.22 0.72 -31.92
CA ARG A 898 -13.61 0.69 -33.27
C ARG A 898 -14.49 1.37 -34.31
N GLU A 899 -13.98 1.54 -35.53
CA GLU A 899 -14.77 1.86 -36.74
C GLU A 899 -15.64 3.13 -36.63
N ASN A 900 -15.01 4.28 -36.39
CA ASN A 900 -15.67 5.59 -36.17
C ASN A 900 -16.54 5.67 -34.91
N GLY A 901 -16.39 4.74 -33.97
CA GLY A 901 -17.00 4.81 -32.64
C GLY A 901 -16.76 6.13 -31.91
N ILE A 902 -17.79 6.59 -31.20
CA ILE A 902 -17.72 7.69 -30.24
C ILE A 902 -18.06 7.10 -28.87
N LEU A 903 -17.10 7.10 -27.95
CA LEU A 903 -17.24 6.51 -26.63
C LEU A 903 -16.94 7.53 -25.53
N THR A 904 -17.81 7.64 -24.54
CA THR A 904 -17.56 8.34 -23.28
C THR A 904 -17.74 7.39 -22.11
N VAL A 905 -16.72 7.22 -21.27
CA VAL A 905 -16.75 6.35 -20.09
C VAL A 905 -16.51 7.17 -18.83
N ARG A 906 -17.32 6.97 -17.79
CA ARG A 906 -17.21 7.66 -16.50
C ARG A 906 -17.39 6.71 -15.32
N ASN A 907 -16.71 6.98 -14.21
CA ASN A 907 -16.92 6.31 -12.91
C ASN A 907 -16.89 4.77 -12.96
N SER A 908 -16.22 4.18 -13.96
CA SER A 908 -16.36 2.76 -14.27
C SER A 908 -15.11 1.97 -13.89
N ARG A 909 -15.28 0.66 -13.70
CA ARG A 909 -14.22 -0.27 -13.31
C ARG A 909 -13.98 -1.34 -14.38
N MET A 910 -12.72 -1.54 -14.76
CA MET A 910 -12.32 -2.53 -15.76
C MET A 910 -11.16 -3.37 -15.22
N TYR A 911 -11.42 -4.61 -14.82
CA TYR A 911 -10.40 -5.41 -14.13
C TYR A 911 -10.49 -6.92 -14.32
N ASN A 912 -9.39 -7.64 -14.11
CA ASN A 912 -9.30 -9.09 -14.27
C ASN A 912 -9.70 -9.59 -15.67
N ASN A 913 -9.57 -8.77 -16.71
CA ASN A 913 -9.86 -9.21 -18.08
C ASN A 913 -8.62 -9.88 -18.69
N GLY A 914 -8.84 -10.85 -19.59
CA GLY A 914 -7.78 -11.65 -20.19
C GLY A 914 -6.95 -10.92 -21.25
N TRP A 915 -7.49 -9.85 -21.85
CA TRP A 915 -6.74 -8.90 -22.69
C TRP A 915 -6.71 -7.51 -22.02
N ASP A 916 -7.00 -6.45 -22.77
CA ASP A 916 -6.95 -5.08 -22.28
C ASP A 916 -8.23 -4.72 -21.52
N GLY A 917 -8.11 -3.84 -20.51
CA GLY A 917 -9.29 -3.30 -19.84
C GLY A 917 -10.18 -2.53 -20.83
N LEU A 918 -9.57 -1.59 -21.56
CA LEU A 918 -10.18 -0.82 -22.64
C LEU A 918 -9.36 -0.93 -23.93
N GLY A 919 -9.96 -1.54 -24.96
CA GLY A 919 -9.39 -1.64 -26.31
C GLY A 919 -9.93 -0.56 -27.24
N ILE A 920 -9.05 0.32 -27.73
CA ILE A 920 -9.35 1.35 -28.72
C ILE A 920 -8.71 0.92 -30.05
N GLY A 921 -9.54 0.35 -30.90
CA GLY A 921 -9.18 -0.19 -32.21
C GLY A 921 -9.04 0.87 -33.30
N PRO A 922 -8.99 0.45 -34.57
CA PRO A 922 -8.69 1.34 -35.69
C PRO A 922 -9.80 2.35 -35.99
N ARG A 923 -9.39 3.56 -36.43
CA ARG A 923 -10.25 4.63 -36.94
C ARG A 923 -11.33 5.11 -35.96
N VAL A 924 -11.05 5.15 -34.66
CA VAL A 924 -12.00 5.68 -33.66
C VAL A 924 -12.13 7.20 -33.81
N ALA A 925 -13.37 7.70 -33.75
CA ALA A 925 -13.64 9.12 -33.90
C ALA A 925 -13.30 9.88 -32.62
N GLN A 926 -13.77 9.37 -31.47
CA GLN A 926 -13.55 9.98 -30.16
C GLN A 926 -13.71 8.92 -29.05
N CYS A 927 -12.80 8.94 -28.06
CA CYS A 927 -12.90 8.11 -26.87
C CYS A 927 -12.44 8.92 -25.65
N ASP A 928 -13.38 9.26 -24.77
CA ASP A 928 -13.11 10.03 -23.56
C ASP A 928 -13.38 9.21 -22.30
N VAL A 929 -12.41 9.16 -21.38
CA VAL A 929 -12.47 8.34 -20.16
C VAL A 929 -12.19 9.20 -18.94
N PHE A 930 -13.12 9.24 -18.00
CA PHE A 930 -13.08 10.09 -16.82
C PHE A 930 -13.29 9.31 -15.53
N ASP A 931 -12.46 9.58 -14.53
CA ASP A 931 -12.71 9.11 -13.15
C ASP A 931 -12.89 7.56 -13.04
N CYS A 932 -12.23 6.81 -13.92
CA CYS A 932 -12.31 5.34 -13.99
C CYS A 932 -11.14 4.65 -13.27
N GLN A 933 -11.35 3.38 -12.89
CA GLN A 933 -10.32 2.49 -12.35
C GLN A 933 -10.09 1.30 -13.28
N ILE A 934 -8.85 1.12 -13.75
CA ILE A 934 -8.51 0.10 -14.74
C ILE A 934 -7.31 -0.71 -14.25
N TYR A 935 -7.52 -1.95 -13.84
CA TYR A 935 -6.48 -2.68 -13.09
C TYR A 935 -6.49 -4.19 -13.23
N ASN A 936 -5.35 -4.83 -12.93
CA ASN A 936 -5.18 -6.29 -12.92
C ASN A 936 -5.69 -7.00 -14.20
N ASN A 937 -5.57 -6.33 -15.35
CA ASN A 937 -5.84 -6.95 -16.64
C ASN A 937 -4.58 -7.68 -17.14
N ALA A 938 -4.75 -8.76 -17.89
CA ALA A 938 -3.65 -9.63 -18.32
C ALA A 938 -2.81 -9.04 -19.49
N ARG A 939 -3.21 -7.89 -20.04
CA ARG A 939 -2.42 -7.08 -20.98
C ARG A 939 -2.36 -5.62 -20.52
N GLU A 940 -2.65 -4.66 -21.39
CA GLU A 940 -2.63 -3.23 -21.08
C GLU A 940 -3.88 -2.80 -20.30
N GLY A 941 -3.76 -1.75 -19.48
CA GLY A 941 -4.95 -1.12 -18.92
C GLY A 941 -5.80 -0.52 -20.04
N VAL A 942 -5.18 0.35 -20.85
CA VAL A 942 -5.77 0.97 -22.03
C VAL A 942 -4.83 0.79 -23.22
N ALA A 943 -5.34 0.30 -24.34
CA ALA A 943 -4.59 0.17 -25.59
C ALA A 943 -5.26 0.98 -26.71
N ALA A 944 -4.51 1.87 -27.36
CA ALA A 944 -4.98 2.66 -28.51
C ALA A 944 -4.11 2.45 -29.74
N VAL A 945 -4.70 2.01 -30.85
CA VAL A 945 -3.96 1.66 -32.08
C VAL A 945 -4.63 2.22 -33.34
N ASP A 946 -3.83 2.37 -34.41
CA ASP A 946 -4.28 2.48 -35.81
C ASP A 946 -5.19 3.68 -36.17
N ASP A 947 -4.63 4.90 -36.06
CA ASP A 947 -5.19 6.19 -36.52
C ASP A 947 -6.48 6.63 -35.81
N SER A 948 -6.53 6.45 -34.48
CA SER A 948 -7.60 7.01 -33.66
C SER A 948 -7.42 8.53 -33.47
N LYS A 949 -8.49 9.30 -33.71
CA LYS A 949 -8.43 10.76 -33.87
C LYS A 949 -8.39 11.56 -32.57
N CYS A 950 -9.00 11.07 -31.50
CA CYS A 950 -9.09 11.77 -30.22
C CYS A 950 -9.33 10.77 -29.10
N VAL A 951 -8.30 10.50 -28.30
CA VAL A 951 -8.38 9.65 -27.11
C VAL A 951 -7.99 10.48 -25.89
N THR A 952 -8.92 10.69 -24.97
CA THR A 952 -8.74 11.56 -23.80
C THR A 952 -8.89 10.75 -22.52
N LEU A 953 -7.90 10.79 -21.63
CA LEU A 953 -8.01 10.22 -20.28
C LEU A 953 -7.80 11.33 -19.25
N VAL A 954 -8.77 11.52 -18.35
CA VAL A 954 -8.69 12.51 -17.27
C VAL A 954 -9.06 11.91 -15.91
N ARG A 955 -8.22 12.14 -14.88
CA ARG A 955 -8.45 11.68 -13.49
C ARG A 955 -8.67 10.18 -13.31
N ASN A 956 -8.06 9.36 -14.16
CA ASN A 956 -8.17 7.90 -14.05
C ASN A 956 -7.06 7.31 -13.18
N CYS A 957 -7.35 6.16 -12.55
CA CYS A 957 -6.36 5.32 -11.86
C CYS A 957 -6.15 4.03 -12.64
N VAL A 958 -4.94 3.83 -13.18
CA VAL A 958 -4.61 2.67 -14.02
C VAL A 958 -3.42 1.92 -13.42
N PHE A 959 -3.65 0.73 -12.86
CA PHE A 959 -2.65 0.08 -12.00
C PHE A 959 -2.65 -1.45 -12.02
N GLU A 960 -1.55 -2.07 -11.58
CA GLU A 960 -1.43 -3.53 -11.47
C GLU A 960 -1.73 -4.31 -12.77
N ASN A 961 -1.72 -3.66 -13.94
CA ASN A 961 -1.89 -4.35 -15.21
C ASN A 961 -0.60 -5.09 -15.60
N TYR A 962 -0.74 -6.19 -16.33
CA TYR A 962 0.39 -7.06 -16.68
C TYR A 962 1.34 -6.44 -17.71
N GLU A 963 0.84 -5.55 -18.56
CA GLU A 963 1.64 -4.76 -19.49
C GLU A 963 1.68 -3.29 -19.03
N SER A 964 1.51 -2.34 -19.95
CA SER A 964 1.59 -0.91 -19.63
C SER A 964 0.26 -0.42 -19.09
N GLY A 965 0.28 0.63 -18.28
CA GLY A 965 -0.95 1.29 -17.86
C GLY A 965 -1.72 1.79 -19.09
N ILE A 966 -1.06 2.57 -19.94
CA ILE A 966 -1.55 2.88 -21.29
C ILE A 966 -0.49 2.63 -22.35
N PHE A 967 -0.90 2.01 -23.47
CA PHE A 967 -0.10 1.85 -24.68
C PHE A 967 -0.78 2.52 -25.88
N VAL A 968 -0.06 3.37 -26.61
CA VAL A 968 -0.59 4.12 -27.75
C VAL A 968 0.31 3.94 -28.96
N ARG A 969 -0.28 3.51 -30.09
CA ARG A 969 0.39 3.44 -31.39
C ARG A 969 -0.39 4.20 -32.45
N ASN A 970 0.28 5.04 -33.24
CA ASN A 970 -0.37 5.69 -34.41
C ASN A 970 -1.68 6.41 -34.07
N SER A 971 -1.82 7.05 -32.90
CA SER A 971 -3.08 7.68 -32.47
C SER A 971 -2.84 8.99 -31.71
N LYS A 972 -3.81 9.91 -31.79
CA LYS A 972 -3.80 11.18 -31.02
C LYS A 972 -4.36 10.95 -29.63
N VAL A 973 -3.61 11.37 -28.62
CA VAL A 973 -3.91 11.12 -27.21
C VAL A 973 -3.64 12.37 -26.36
N ASP A 974 -4.52 12.60 -25.40
CA ASP A 974 -4.45 13.64 -24.38
C ASP A 974 -4.64 13.02 -22.98
N LEU A 975 -3.60 13.05 -22.15
CA LEU A 975 -3.56 12.44 -20.81
C LEU A 975 -3.39 13.54 -19.76
N ARG A 976 -4.39 13.72 -18.89
CA ARG A 976 -4.36 14.73 -17.83
C ARG A 976 -4.75 14.21 -16.46
N GLU A 977 -4.03 14.59 -15.41
CA GLU A 977 -4.43 14.29 -14.03
C GLU A 977 -4.60 12.79 -13.71
N ASN A 978 -4.01 11.89 -14.50
CA ASN A 978 -4.15 10.45 -14.29
C ASN A 978 -3.04 9.89 -13.39
N LYS A 979 -3.29 8.74 -12.77
CA LYS A 979 -2.32 7.98 -11.99
C LYS A 979 -2.06 6.64 -12.64
N PHE A 980 -0.80 6.37 -13.00
CA PHE A 980 -0.36 5.09 -13.55
C PHE A 980 0.65 4.44 -12.60
N TYR A 981 0.31 3.33 -11.96
CA TYR A 981 1.20 2.77 -10.94
C TYR A 981 1.15 1.25 -10.79
N ASP A 982 2.23 0.67 -10.25
CA ASP A 982 2.34 -0.78 -10.00
C ASP A 982 2.09 -1.65 -11.25
N ASN A 983 2.15 -1.08 -12.47
CA ASN A 983 2.01 -1.84 -13.70
C ASN A 983 3.30 -2.61 -14.00
N GLU A 984 3.18 -3.81 -14.56
CA GLU A 984 4.31 -4.70 -14.82
C GLU A 984 5.13 -4.27 -16.06
N ALA A 985 4.66 -3.28 -16.85
CA ALA A 985 5.43 -2.61 -17.89
C ALA A 985 5.68 -1.09 -17.60
N TRP A 986 5.40 -0.19 -18.55
CA TRP A 986 5.49 1.27 -18.37
C TRP A 986 4.19 1.84 -17.78
N GLY A 987 4.27 2.95 -17.05
CA GLY A 987 3.07 3.70 -16.71
C GLY A 987 2.36 4.21 -17.97
N ILE A 988 3.11 4.95 -18.80
CA ILE A 988 2.65 5.51 -20.07
C ILE A 988 3.63 5.13 -21.18
N TRP A 989 3.16 4.49 -22.25
CA TRP A 989 3.95 4.21 -23.45
C TRP A 989 3.27 4.77 -24.70
N LEU A 990 3.90 5.79 -25.29
CA LEU A 990 3.47 6.43 -26.54
C LEU A 990 4.46 6.14 -27.68
N ASP A 991 3.96 5.61 -28.81
CA ASP A 991 4.75 5.21 -29.98
C ASP A 991 4.08 5.65 -31.31
N SER A 992 4.42 6.83 -31.84
CA SER A 992 3.73 7.42 -33.00
C SER A 992 4.41 8.65 -33.60
N TYR A 993 3.79 9.16 -34.67
CA TYR A 993 4.06 10.39 -35.40
C TYR A 993 3.18 11.58 -34.94
N TYR A 994 2.22 11.35 -34.02
CA TYR A 994 1.30 12.39 -33.57
C TYR A 994 1.84 13.23 -32.41
N ARG A 995 1.32 14.46 -32.29
CA ARG A 995 1.52 15.30 -31.12
C ARG A 995 0.65 14.81 -29.97
N TRP A 996 1.25 14.59 -28.82
CA TRP A 996 0.56 14.22 -27.59
C TRP A 996 0.63 15.32 -26.55
N ASN A 997 -0.37 15.35 -25.68
CA ASN A 997 -0.35 16.12 -24.46
C ASN A 997 -0.36 15.16 -23.28
N VAL A 998 0.68 15.20 -22.45
CA VAL A 998 0.82 14.42 -21.22
C VAL A 998 1.09 15.41 -20.12
N SER A 999 0.05 15.83 -19.39
CA SER A 999 0.16 16.90 -18.40
C SER A 999 -0.39 16.49 -17.03
N MET A 1000 0.27 16.86 -15.94
CA MET A 1000 -0.24 16.65 -14.57
C MET A 1000 -0.51 15.18 -14.18
N ASN A 1001 0.17 14.21 -14.82
CA ASN A 1001 0.01 12.79 -14.49
C ASN A 1001 1.03 12.36 -13.41
N GLU A 1002 0.66 11.37 -12.61
CA GLU A 1002 1.50 10.74 -11.58
C GLU A 1002 1.86 9.32 -12.03
N THR A 1003 3.14 8.99 -12.18
CA THR A 1003 3.60 7.63 -12.56
C THR A 1003 4.55 7.05 -11.52
N PHE A 1004 4.23 5.91 -10.91
CA PHE A 1004 5.07 5.37 -9.85
C PHE A 1004 5.04 3.86 -9.68
N ARG A 1005 6.14 3.27 -9.21
CA ARG A 1005 6.29 1.81 -9.01
C ARG A 1005 5.98 0.94 -10.24
N ASN A 1006 5.95 1.54 -11.43
CA ASN A 1006 5.85 0.79 -12.68
C ASN A 1006 7.19 0.13 -12.95
N LYS A 1007 7.15 -1.06 -13.55
CA LYS A 1007 8.32 -1.92 -13.63
C LYS A 1007 9.36 -1.47 -14.63
N LEU A 1008 8.95 -0.93 -15.79
CA LEU A 1008 9.88 -0.50 -16.86
C LEU A 1008 10.21 0.99 -16.81
N GLY A 1009 9.42 1.79 -16.08
CA GLY A 1009 9.59 3.24 -15.98
C GLY A 1009 8.26 3.99 -16.00
N GLY A 1010 8.35 5.30 -15.81
CA GLY A 1010 7.19 6.19 -15.73
C GLY A 1010 6.55 6.45 -17.09
N VAL A 1011 7.22 7.24 -17.91
CA VAL A 1011 6.73 7.71 -19.22
C VAL A 1011 7.75 7.43 -20.31
N ARG A 1012 7.33 6.75 -21.36
CA ARG A 1012 8.12 6.52 -22.57
C ARG A 1012 7.47 7.16 -23.78
N ILE A 1013 8.26 7.94 -24.50
CA ILE A 1013 7.88 8.59 -25.75
C ILE A 1013 8.86 8.16 -26.85
N GLY A 1014 8.32 7.61 -27.93
CA GLY A 1014 9.08 7.21 -29.12
C GLY A 1014 8.32 7.54 -30.41
N GLY A 1015 9.06 7.82 -31.49
CA GLY A 1015 8.46 8.10 -32.79
C GLY A 1015 9.49 8.20 -33.92
N LYS A 1016 9.13 7.72 -35.12
CA LYS A 1016 9.88 7.97 -36.35
C LYS A 1016 9.51 9.37 -36.87
N ARG A 1017 10.47 10.19 -37.31
CA ARG A 1017 10.15 11.35 -38.15
C ARG A 1017 9.92 10.90 -39.59
N ARG A 1018 8.86 11.37 -40.24
CA ARG A 1018 8.73 11.27 -41.69
C ARG A 1018 9.77 12.22 -42.30
N THR A 1019 10.60 11.73 -43.22
CA THR A 1019 11.61 12.56 -43.88
C THR A 1019 10.92 13.71 -44.62
N GLY A 1020 11.11 14.95 -44.15
CA GLY A 1020 10.61 16.17 -44.80
C GLY A 1020 9.44 16.91 -44.11
N GLU A 1021 8.91 16.45 -42.98
CA GLU A 1021 7.87 17.19 -42.22
C GLU A 1021 8.42 17.74 -40.89
N GLU A 1022 8.41 19.08 -40.73
CA GLU A 1022 8.64 19.75 -39.44
C GLU A 1022 7.38 19.64 -38.58
N LEU A 1023 7.36 18.69 -37.63
CA LEU A 1023 6.29 18.57 -36.64
C LEU A 1023 6.70 19.26 -35.32
N SER A 1024 5.79 20.05 -34.75
CA SER A 1024 5.94 20.61 -33.40
C SER A 1024 5.99 19.49 -32.34
N PRO A 1025 6.88 19.57 -31.33
CA PRO A 1025 7.08 18.51 -30.34
C PRO A 1025 5.85 18.26 -29.45
N SER A 1026 5.71 17.02 -28.96
CA SER A 1026 4.73 16.65 -27.94
C SER A 1026 4.96 17.44 -26.65
N VAL A 1027 3.90 17.66 -25.85
CA VAL A 1027 3.97 18.40 -24.58
C VAL A 1027 3.95 17.39 -23.44
N VAL A 1028 4.99 17.41 -22.62
CA VAL A 1028 5.08 16.62 -21.39
C VAL A 1028 5.37 17.60 -20.26
N GLU A 1029 4.36 17.95 -19.48
CA GLU A 1029 4.50 19.00 -18.48
C GLU A 1029 3.83 18.72 -17.15
N LEU A 1030 4.38 19.25 -16.05
CA LEU A 1030 3.77 19.15 -14.71
C LEU A 1030 3.53 17.71 -14.23
N ASN A 1031 4.16 16.71 -14.83
CA ASN A 1031 4.01 15.32 -14.42
C ASN A 1031 4.95 15.02 -13.24
N THR A 1032 4.56 14.07 -12.41
CA THR A 1032 5.40 13.54 -11.33
C THR A 1032 5.67 12.06 -11.61
N SER A 1033 6.94 11.67 -11.71
CA SER A 1033 7.35 10.28 -11.89
C SER A 1033 8.25 9.85 -10.75
N HIS A 1034 7.91 8.82 -9.97
CA HIS A 1034 8.74 8.42 -8.84
C HIS A 1034 8.66 6.94 -8.45
N ASP A 1035 9.68 6.43 -7.75
CA ASP A 1035 9.72 5.05 -7.26
C ASP A 1035 9.51 3.96 -8.35
N ASN A 1036 9.63 4.30 -9.65
CA ASN A 1036 9.55 3.32 -10.72
C ASN A 1036 10.83 2.48 -10.74
N PHE A 1037 10.71 1.21 -11.10
CA PHE A 1037 11.87 0.30 -11.20
C PHE A 1037 12.70 0.50 -12.48
N GLY A 1038 12.28 1.43 -13.33
CA GLY A 1038 12.99 1.93 -14.51
C GLY A 1038 12.96 3.47 -14.54
N PRO A 1039 13.50 4.10 -15.59
CA PRO A 1039 13.63 5.55 -15.68
C PRO A 1039 12.29 6.29 -15.60
N GLY A 1040 12.32 7.53 -15.09
CA GLY A 1040 11.12 8.35 -14.96
C GLY A 1040 10.56 8.76 -16.31
N TYR A 1041 11.42 9.32 -17.17
CA TYR A 1041 11.06 9.72 -18.53
C TYR A 1041 12.09 9.19 -19.53
N VAL A 1042 11.62 8.65 -20.65
CA VAL A 1042 12.48 8.26 -21.77
C VAL A 1042 11.96 8.86 -23.07
N ASP A 1043 12.83 9.60 -23.75
CA ASP A 1043 12.64 10.16 -25.10
C ASP A 1043 13.70 9.53 -26.02
N SER A 1044 13.29 8.72 -26.99
CA SER A 1044 14.22 8.05 -27.91
C SER A 1044 13.80 8.22 -29.38
N LEU A 1045 14.66 8.86 -30.16
CA LEU A 1045 14.52 9.13 -31.60
C LEU A 1045 15.55 8.32 -32.39
N HIS A 1046 15.33 7.01 -32.56
CA HIS A 1046 16.20 6.20 -33.43
C HIS A 1046 15.41 5.30 -34.38
N SER A 1047 15.99 5.09 -35.57
CA SER A 1047 15.47 4.17 -36.59
C SER A 1047 15.46 2.74 -36.05
N ILE A 1048 14.54 1.93 -36.58
CA ILE A 1048 14.39 0.52 -36.21
C ILE A 1048 15.62 -0.33 -36.60
N ASP A 1049 16.62 0.23 -37.30
CA ASP A 1049 17.73 -0.51 -37.90
C ASP A 1049 19.09 -0.38 -37.19
N ASP A 1050 19.29 0.56 -36.26
CA ASP A 1050 20.57 0.68 -35.52
C ASP A 1050 20.60 -0.19 -34.24
N TYR A 1051 20.63 -1.50 -34.46
CA TYR A 1051 20.81 -2.52 -33.43
C TYR A 1051 22.27 -2.75 -33.00
N LEU A 1052 23.23 -1.89 -33.34
CA LEU A 1052 24.64 -2.02 -32.90
C LEU A 1052 25.27 -0.65 -32.60
N LEU A 1053 25.97 -0.55 -31.46
CA LEU A 1053 26.81 0.56 -30.96
C LEU A 1053 26.22 1.50 -29.89
N PHE A 1054 27.09 1.75 -28.90
CA PHE A 1054 26.95 2.61 -27.72
C PHE A 1054 26.63 4.06 -28.10
N PRO A 1055 25.93 4.85 -27.26
CA PRO A 1055 25.81 6.27 -27.50
C PRO A 1055 27.16 6.95 -27.19
N THR A 1056 27.85 7.40 -28.23
CA THR A 1056 28.71 8.58 -28.12
C THR A 1056 27.83 9.81 -28.19
N THR A 1057 28.04 10.72 -27.25
CA THR A 1057 27.56 12.11 -27.23
C THR A 1057 27.52 12.73 -28.63
N SER A 1058 26.33 12.90 -29.21
CA SER A 1058 26.13 13.84 -30.33
C SER A 1058 24.65 14.24 -30.48
N GLY A 1059 24.40 15.55 -30.39
CA GLY A 1059 23.42 16.29 -31.20
C GLY A 1059 21.93 16.07 -30.96
N ASP A 1060 21.30 17.04 -30.29
CA ASP A 1060 19.88 17.18 -29.97
C ASP A 1060 18.88 16.91 -31.12
N CYS A 1061 17.98 15.96 -30.91
CA CYS A 1061 16.57 16.08 -31.28
C CYS A 1061 15.75 15.41 -30.19
N LYS A 1062 14.98 16.19 -29.40
CA LYS A 1062 13.95 15.66 -28.48
C LYS A 1062 12.62 15.55 -29.23
N SER A 1063 11.86 14.48 -29.02
CA SER A 1063 10.52 14.31 -29.60
C SER A 1063 9.43 15.05 -28.81
N ALA A 1064 9.73 15.39 -27.56
CA ALA A 1064 8.85 16.16 -26.67
C ALA A 1064 9.53 17.37 -26.02
N LYS A 1065 8.72 18.39 -25.71
CA LYS A 1065 9.05 19.46 -24.78
C LYS A 1065 8.72 18.97 -23.37
N TYR A 1066 9.74 18.94 -22.53
CA TYR A 1066 9.62 18.64 -21.11
C TYR A 1066 9.65 19.94 -20.32
N ASP A 1067 8.59 20.25 -19.58
CA ASP A 1067 8.54 21.45 -18.73
C ASP A 1067 7.95 21.13 -17.34
N GLN A 1068 8.57 21.65 -16.28
CA GLN A 1068 8.08 21.51 -14.89
C GLN A 1068 7.72 20.07 -14.44
N ASN A 1069 8.32 19.03 -15.04
CA ASN A 1069 8.16 17.65 -14.57
C ASN A 1069 9.08 17.36 -13.38
N VAL A 1070 8.61 16.55 -12.45
CA VAL A 1070 9.34 16.17 -11.23
C VAL A 1070 9.65 14.68 -11.28
N GLU A 1071 10.92 14.31 -11.14
CA GLU A 1071 11.34 12.91 -10.99
C GLU A 1071 12.24 12.68 -9.78
N TYR A 1072 12.00 11.59 -9.05
CA TYR A 1072 12.82 11.16 -7.91
C TYR A 1072 12.64 9.67 -7.64
N ASN A 1073 13.64 9.00 -7.05
CA ASN A 1073 13.59 7.57 -6.69
C ASN A 1073 13.26 6.59 -7.84
N ASN A 1074 13.31 7.02 -9.10
CA ASN A 1074 13.22 6.11 -10.24
C ASN A 1074 14.57 5.40 -10.42
N GLU A 1075 14.56 4.08 -10.53
CA GLU A 1075 15.79 3.28 -10.57
C GLU A 1075 16.28 3.10 -12.02
N GLU A 1076 17.40 3.73 -12.39
CA GLU A 1076 18.24 3.24 -13.50
C GLU A 1076 19.10 2.06 -13.00
N ARG A 1077 18.48 0.91 -12.70
CA ARG A 1077 19.23 -0.19 -12.06
C ARG A 1077 20.29 -0.81 -13.00
N ILE A 1078 21.54 -0.40 -12.80
CA ILE A 1078 22.70 -1.28 -12.82
C ILE A 1078 22.65 -2.06 -11.50
N THR A 1079 22.41 -3.37 -11.54
CA THR A 1079 22.44 -4.22 -10.33
C THR A 1079 23.73 -4.00 -9.54
N GLY A 1080 23.64 -3.42 -8.35
CA GLY A 1080 24.76 -3.39 -7.41
C GLY A 1080 25.16 -4.83 -7.07
N LYS A 1081 26.45 -5.18 -7.18
CA LYS A 1081 26.99 -6.50 -6.81
C LYS A 1081 26.35 -6.98 -5.50
N LEU A 1082 25.73 -8.17 -5.49
CA LEU A 1082 25.33 -8.87 -4.26
C LEU A 1082 26.54 -9.42 -3.48
N CYS A 1083 27.75 -9.26 -4.01
CA CYS A 1083 28.98 -9.66 -3.36
C CYS A 1083 29.08 -9.07 -1.95
N SER A 1084 28.94 -9.97 -0.98
CA SER A 1084 29.49 -9.82 0.36
C SER A 1084 30.93 -9.29 0.28
N SER A 1085 31.24 -8.23 1.03
CA SER A 1085 32.59 -7.70 1.09
C SER A 1085 33.54 -8.56 1.92
N CYS A 1086 33.11 -9.57 2.68
CA CYS A 1086 33.98 -10.24 3.68
C CYS A 1086 34.57 -11.59 3.23
N CYS A 1087 35.83 -11.86 3.55
CA CYS A 1087 36.46 -13.18 3.28
C CYS A 1087 35.93 -14.27 4.23
N SER A 1088 35.60 -15.46 3.73
CA SER A 1088 35.11 -16.61 4.53
C SER A 1088 36.14 -17.21 5.49
N ALA A 1089 37.44 -16.90 5.35
CA ALA A 1089 38.49 -17.44 6.22
C ALA A 1089 38.98 -16.46 7.29
N CYS A 1090 38.87 -15.15 7.05
CA CYS A 1090 39.35 -14.12 7.96
C CYS A 1090 38.31 -13.05 8.31
N PHE A 1091 37.13 -13.08 7.68
CA PHE A 1091 36.00 -12.17 7.85
C PHE A 1091 36.29 -10.67 7.64
N ARG A 1092 37.49 -10.31 7.15
CA ARG A 1092 37.85 -8.94 6.78
C ARG A 1092 37.16 -8.51 5.48
N LYS A 1093 36.80 -7.21 5.40
CA LYS A 1093 36.20 -6.58 4.22
C LYS A 1093 37.25 -6.37 3.10
N PHE A 1094 36.89 -6.73 1.87
CA PHE A 1094 37.62 -6.60 0.62
C PHE A 1094 36.64 -6.26 -0.51
N LYS A 1095 37.09 -5.49 -1.51
CA LYS A 1095 36.26 -5.09 -2.66
C LYS A 1095 35.96 -6.24 -3.61
N ASP A 1096 36.91 -7.16 -3.81
CA ASP A 1096 36.76 -8.32 -4.69
C ASP A 1096 37.32 -9.59 -4.01
N LEU A 1097 36.52 -10.65 -3.96
CA LEU A 1097 36.88 -11.94 -3.35
C LEU A 1097 36.89 -13.04 -4.40
N LYS A 1098 37.82 -14.00 -4.26
CA LYS A 1098 37.85 -15.23 -5.07
C LYS A 1098 36.86 -16.24 -4.51
N LEU A 1099 35.74 -16.45 -5.20
CA LEU A 1099 34.70 -17.40 -4.78
C LEU A 1099 35.14 -18.86 -4.94
N CYS A 1100 34.62 -19.75 -4.10
CA CYS A 1100 34.79 -21.19 -4.23
C CYS A 1100 34.21 -21.68 -5.56
N GLY A 1101 35.01 -22.36 -6.38
CA GLY A 1101 34.60 -22.84 -7.69
C GLY A 1101 33.56 -23.98 -7.71
N LYS A 1102 33.08 -24.44 -6.54
CA LYS A 1102 32.05 -25.49 -6.44
C LYS A 1102 30.70 -24.94 -5.98
N CYS A 1103 30.63 -24.27 -4.83
CA CYS A 1103 29.39 -23.81 -4.21
C CYS A 1103 29.12 -22.31 -4.36
N PHE A 1104 30.15 -21.52 -4.69
CA PHE A 1104 30.13 -20.07 -4.86
C PHE A 1104 29.70 -19.25 -3.63
N THR A 1105 29.40 -19.86 -2.48
CA THR A 1105 28.99 -19.15 -1.25
C THR A 1105 30.18 -18.60 -0.46
N ALA A 1106 31.30 -19.32 -0.46
CA ALA A 1106 32.54 -18.93 0.21
C ALA A 1106 33.44 -18.07 -0.68
N GLY A 1107 34.02 -16.99 -0.14
CA GLY A 1107 34.91 -16.07 -0.86
C GLY A 1107 36.23 -15.83 -0.12
N TYR A 1108 37.35 -15.74 -0.85
CA TYR A 1108 38.69 -15.65 -0.27
C TYR A 1108 39.45 -14.42 -0.76
N CYS A 1109 40.13 -13.71 0.16
CA CYS A 1109 41.01 -12.60 -0.22
C CYS A 1109 42.29 -13.08 -0.91
N ASP A 1110 42.79 -14.26 -0.54
CA ASP A 1110 43.98 -14.86 -1.10
C ASP A 1110 43.94 -16.41 -1.02
N LEU A 1111 44.96 -17.06 -1.63
CA LEU A 1111 45.09 -18.52 -1.66
C LEU A 1111 45.40 -19.12 -0.28
N ASN A 1112 46.03 -18.39 0.63
CA ASN A 1112 46.38 -18.87 1.96
C ASN A 1112 45.13 -19.01 2.83
N CYS A 1113 44.25 -18.02 2.78
CA CYS A 1113 42.91 -18.03 3.37
C CYS A 1113 42.08 -19.20 2.83
N GLN A 1114 42.13 -19.45 1.51
CA GLN A 1114 41.46 -20.60 0.92
C GLN A 1114 42.01 -21.93 1.45
N LYS A 1115 43.33 -22.15 1.39
CA LYS A 1115 43.96 -23.40 1.86
C LYS A 1115 43.65 -23.69 3.32
N ARG A 1116 43.66 -22.65 4.16
CA ARG A 1116 43.37 -22.75 5.61
C ARG A 1116 41.92 -23.14 5.89
N HIS A 1117 40.97 -22.64 5.11
CA HIS A 1117 39.55 -22.89 5.30
C HIS A 1117 39.06 -24.16 4.59
N TRP A 1118 39.72 -24.56 3.49
CA TRP A 1118 39.27 -25.62 2.59
C TRP A 1118 39.02 -26.97 3.27
N SER A 1119 39.84 -27.33 4.26
CA SER A 1119 39.68 -28.58 5.02
C SER A 1119 38.33 -28.67 5.74
N LYS A 1120 37.79 -27.53 6.19
CA LYS A 1120 36.45 -27.39 6.77
C LYS A 1120 35.40 -27.30 5.66
N HIS A 1121 35.52 -26.30 4.80
CA HIS A 1121 34.56 -25.98 3.74
C HIS A 1121 34.19 -27.18 2.85
N LYS A 1122 35.16 -28.04 2.50
CA LYS A 1122 34.94 -29.18 1.59
C LYS A 1122 33.79 -30.11 2.02
N LYS A 1123 33.48 -30.19 3.33
CA LYS A 1123 32.40 -31.00 3.89
C LYS A 1123 31.02 -30.40 3.60
N LEU A 1124 30.83 -29.10 3.87
CA LEU A 1124 29.56 -28.41 3.65
C LEU A 1124 29.36 -27.91 2.21
N CYS A 1125 30.44 -27.83 1.43
CA CYS A 1125 30.43 -27.32 0.07
C CYS A 1125 29.37 -27.98 -0.82
N VAL A 1126 29.09 -29.28 -0.66
CA VAL A 1126 28.09 -29.99 -1.49
C VAL A 1126 26.68 -29.51 -1.16
N VAL A 1127 26.31 -29.47 0.12
CA VAL A 1127 24.97 -29.05 0.56
C VAL A 1127 24.75 -27.56 0.36
N LEU A 1128 25.75 -26.72 0.63
CA LEU A 1128 25.67 -25.28 0.33
C LEU A 1128 25.48 -25.04 -1.17
N ARG A 1129 26.14 -25.82 -2.03
CA ARG A 1129 25.92 -25.77 -3.48
C ARG A 1129 24.48 -26.12 -3.83
N GLU A 1130 23.87 -27.11 -3.20
CA GLU A 1130 22.46 -27.46 -3.45
C GLU A 1130 21.47 -26.40 -2.97
N LYS A 1131 21.81 -25.60 -1.96
CA LYS A 1131 20.98 -24.46 -1.51
C LYS A 1131 21.22 -23.19 -2.33
N SER A 1132 22.44 -22.97 -2.81
CA SER A 1132 22.83 -21.79 -3.57
C SER A 1132 22.65 -21.94 -5.08
N SER A 1133 22.23 -23.12 -5.55
CA SER A 1133 22.03 -23.42 -6.97
C SER A 1133 20.95 -24.46 -7.17
N PHE A 1134 20.44 -24.58 -8.39
CA PHE A 1134 19.57 -25.68 -8.77
C PHE A 1134 20.04 -26.34 -10.07
N LEU A 1135 19.74 -27.62 -10.22
CA LEU A 1135 19.94 -28.37 -11.46
C LEU A 1135 18.75 -28.13 -12.37
N LEU A 1136 19.03 -27.92 -13.66
CA LEU A 1136 17.98 -27.71 -14.64
C LEU A 1136 17.05 -28.92 -14.78
N SER A 1137 17.59 -30.13 -14.62
CA SER A 1137 16.85 -31.40 -14.58
C SER A 1137 15.92 -31.54 -13.38
N SER A 1138 16.32 -31.02 -12.21
CA SER A 1138 15.52 -31.11 -10.96
C SER A 1138 14.22 -30.29 -11.00
N LEU A 1139 14.12 -29.32 -11.91
CA LEU A 1139 12.88 -28.58 -12.18
C LEU A 1139 11.82 -29.42 -12.89
N LYS A 1140 12.16 -30.62 -13.39
CA LYS A 1140 11.22 -31.54 -14.06
C LYS A 1140 10.32 -32.32 -13.09
N HIS A 1141 10.68 -32.43 -11.80
CA HIS A 1141 10.07 -33.41 -10.89
C HIS A 1141 9.57 -32.88 -9.53
N ASN A 1142 9.89 -31.63 -9.13
CA ASN A 1142 9.77 -31.23 -7.71
C ASN A 1142 8.76 -30.13 -7.36
N PHE A 1143 7.80 -29.79 -8.23
CA PHE A 1143 6.65 -28.97 -7.85
C PHE A 1143 5.38 -29.55 -8.50
N GLN A 1144 4.63 -30.34 -7.72
CA GLN A 1144 3.27 -30.76 -8.06
C GLN A 1144 2.32 -29.67 -7.57
N ASP A 1145 1.97 -28.73 -8.44
CA ASP A 1145 0.70 -28.00 -8.40
C ASP A 1145 0.37 -27.54 -9.84
N ASP A 1146 -0.75 -28.09 -10.31
CA ASP A 1146 -1.58 -27.86 -11.51
C ASP A 1146 -0.99 -27.70 -12.94
N MET A 1147 -1.50 -28.60 -13.81
CA MET A 1147 -1.41 -28.67 -15.27
C MET A 1147 -0.03 -28.81 -15.92
N VAL A 1148 0.57 -30.00 -15.75
CA VAL A 1148 1.72 -30.45 -16.56
C VAL A 1148 1.25 -30.96 -17.93
N LEU A 1149 1.32 -30.11 -18.96
CA LEU A 1149 1.35 -30.57 -20.35
C LEU A 1149 2.68 -31.29 -20.60
N ARG A 1150 2.60 -32.56 -21.03
CA ARG A 1150 3.75 -33.45 -21.30
C ARG A 1150 4.77 -32.77 -22.24
N ALA A 1151 5.96 -32.47 -21.74
CA ALA A 1151 7.07 -32.01 -22.56
C ALA A 1151 7.63 -33.17 -23.40
N TYR A 1152 7.47 -33.11 -24.73
CA TYR A 1152 8.24 -33.92 -25.67
C TYR A 1152 9.69 -33.40 -25.68
N ILE A 1153 10.61 -34.22 -25.16
CA ILE A 1153 12.05 -33.98 -25.25
C ILE A 1153 12.49 -34.38 -26.66
N HIS A 1154 12.57 -33.43 -27.59
CA HIS A 1154 13.28 -33.65 -28.84
C HIS A 1154 14.72 -33.12 -28.74
N THR A 1155 15.64 -34.08 -28.86
CA THR A 1155 17.06 -33.96 -29.24
C THR A 1155 18.10 -33.41 -28.26
N ILE A 1156 19.21 -34.16 -28.17
CA ILE A 1156 20.44 -33.95 -27.40
C ILE A 1156 21.48 -33.14 -28.22
N SER A 1157 21.14 -32.61 -29.41
CA SER A 1157 22.06 -31.79 -30.20
C SER A 1157 21.83 -30.29 -30.00
N VAL A 1158 22.97 -29.60 -29.92
CA VAL A 1158 23.17 -28.20 -29.62
C VAL A 1158 23.61 -27.61 -30.96
N ASP A 1159 22.65 -27.17 -31.78
CA ASP A 1159 22.90 -26.65 -33.14
C ASP A 1159 22.43 -25.18 -33.23
N GLY A 1160 23.32 -24.28 -33.68
CA GLY A 1160 23.27 -22.88 -33.25
C GLY A 1160 23.15 -21.74 -34.28
N VAL A 1161 22.80 -20.54 -33.78
CA VAL A 1161 22.63 -19.28 -34.55
C VAL A 1161 23.21 -18.01 -33.86
N GLY A 1162 24.54 -17.83 -33.86
CA GLY A 1162 25.26 -16.78 -33.11
C GLY A 1162 26.65 -16.50 -33.69
N PRO A 1163 27.30 -15.38 -33.34
CA PRO A 1163 28.48 -14.91 -34.05
C PRO A 1163 29.69 -15.84 -33.85
N LYS A 1164 30.39 -16.17 -34.96
CA LYS A 1164 31.45 -17.19 -35.06
C LYS A 1164 32.71 -16.96 -34.16
N TYR A 1165 32.83 -15.84 -33.44
CA TYR A 1165 34.08 -15.44 -32.75
C TYR A 1165 34.14 -15.74 -31.24
N SER A 1166 33.09 -16.28 -30.63
CA SER A 1166 33.07 -16.54 -29.17
C SER A 1166 33.32 -18.01 -28.84
N PRO A 1167 34.23 -18.34 -27.90
CA PRO A 1167 34.61 -19.72 -27.59
C PRO A 1167 33.50 -20.49 -26.85
N PRO A 1168 33.28 -21.80 -27.12
CA PRO A 1168 32.21 -22.61 -26.54
C PRO A 1168 32.21 -22.63 -25.01
N PRO A 1169 31.05 -22.87 -24.36
CA PRO A 1169 30.98 -22.86 -22.91
C PRO A 1169 31.91 -23.95 -22.36
N PRO A 1170 32.67 -23.67 -21.30
CA PRO A 1170 33.64 -24.61 -20.78
C PRO A 1170 32.94 -25.84 -20.17
N ARG A 1171 33.01 -26.98 -20.87
CA ARG A 1171 32.53 -28.28 -20.37
C ARG A 1171 33.44 -28.93 -19.32
N ASP A 1172 34.54 -28.26 -18.97
CA ASP A 1172 35.51 -28.68 -17.94
C ASP A 1172 35.08 -28.28 -16.50
N GLY A 1173 33.87 -27.74 -16.35
CA GLY A 1173 33.30 -27.31 -15.07
C GLY A 1173 33.71 -25.90 -14.65
N LYS A 1174 34.40 -25.12 -15.50
CA LYS A 1174 34.65 -23.69 -15.25
C LYS A 1174 33.37 -22.86 -15.34
N ARG A 1175 33.40 -21.71 -14.68
CA ARG A 1175 32.29 -20.75 -14.60
C ARG A 1175 32.10 -20.03 -15.94
N PHE A 1176 30.84 -19.85 -16.32
CA PHE A 1176 30.44 -18.89 -17.35
C PHE A 1176 29.18 -18.14 -16.92
N ILE A 1177 28.82 -17.07 -17.63
CA ILE A 1177 27.63 -16.28 -17.36
C ILE A 1177 26.56 -16.70 -18.33
N VAL A 1178 25.36 -16.95 -17.83
CA VAL A 1178 24.19 -17.12 -18.67
C VAL A 1178 23.25 -15.96 -18.43
N LYS A 1179 22.68 -15.47 -19.52
CA LYS A 1179 21.50 -14.63 -19.47
C LYS A 1179 20.28 -15.54 -19.29
N VAL A 1180 19.38 -15.18 -18.38
CA VAL A 1180 18.07 -15.80 -18.17
C VAL A 1180 17.00 -14.76 -18.48
N GLN A 1181 16.13 -15.05 -19.43
CA GLN A 1181 15.01 -14.18 -19.80
C GLN A 1181 13.73 -15.02 -19.93
N LEU A 1182 12.58 -14.39 -19.70
CA LEU A 1182 11.27 -15.00 -19.86
C LEU A 1182 10.81 -14.78 -21.30
N ASP A 1183 10.63 -15.85 -22.07
CA ASP A 1183 10.10 -15.74 -23.44
C ASP A 1183 8.58 -15.61 -23.45
N PHE A 1184 8.09 -14.56 -24.11
CA PHE A 1184 6.68 -14.31 -24.36
C PHE A 1184 6.35 -14.55 -25.83
N ASP A 1185 6.49 -15.78 -26.31
CA ASP A 1185 6.06 -16.09 -27.67
C ASP A 1185 4.53 -16.00 -27.77
N ARG A 1186 4.05 -15.07 -28.61
CA ARG A 1186 2.62 -14.66 -28.71
C ARG A 1186 1.70 -15.80 -29.16
N THR A 1187 2.27 -16.85 -29.75
CA THR A 1187 1.55 -17.90 -30.46
C THR A 1187 0.93 -18.95 -29.53
N ILE A 1188 1.37 -19.05 -28.27
CA ILE A 1188 0.95 -20.11 -27.31
C ILE A 1188 -0.04 -19.59 -26.24
N SER A 1189 -0.38 -18.29 -26.25
CA SER A 1189 -1.25 -17.65 -25.25
C SER A 1189 -2.75 -18.02 -25.33
N MET A 1190 -3.17 -18.85 -26.30
CA MET A 1190 -4.59 -19.22 -26.47
C MET A 1190 -5.09 -20.35 -25.56
N ILE A 1191 -4.22 -20.94 -24.73
CA ILE A 1191 -4.59 -22.01 -23.78
C ILE A 1191 -4.06 -21.58 -22.41
N GLY A 1192 -4.96 -21.39 -21.44
CA GLY A 1192 -4.65 -20.90 -20.10
C GLY A 1192 -3.44 -21.61 -19.47
N GLY A 1193 -2.45 -20.82 -19.06
CA GLY A 1193 -1.18 -21.27 -18.48
C GLY A 1193 -0.02 -21.18 -19.48
N THR A 1194 0.54 -19.99 -19.69
CA THR A 1194 1.73 -19.84 -20.54
C THR A 1194 2.96 -20.43 -19.84
N PRO A 1195 3.64 -21.44 -20.41
CA PRO A 1195 4.94 -21.87 -19.94
C PRO A 1195 6.00 -20.84 -20.37
N TYR A 1196 6.75 -20.31 -19.40
CA TYR A 1196 7.85 -19.39 -19.67
C TYR A 1196 9.04 -20.16 -20.30
N THR A 1197 9.55 -19.74 -21.45
CA THR A 1197 10.82 -20.31 -21.97
C THR A 1197 11.99 -19.70 -21.22
N LEU A 1198 12.90 -20.53 -20.72
CA LEU A 1198 14.15 -20.13 -20.10
C LEU A 1198 15.25 -20.11 -21.16
N LEU A 1199 15.51 -18.94 -21.72
CA LEU A 1199 16.58 -18.77 -22.71
C LEU A 1199 17.91 -18.59 -21.98
N ILE A 1200 18.75 -19.62 -21.98
CA ILE A 1200 20.09 -19.63 -21.37
C ILE A 1200 21.11 -19.47 -22.49
N TYR A 1201 21.90 -18.39 -22.51
CA TYR A 1201 22.96 -18.25 -23.51
C TYR A 1201 24.27 -17.77 -22.89
N ASP A 1202 25.36 -18.46 -23.24
CA ASP A 1202 26.73 -17.96 -23.17
C ASP A 1202 27.09 -17.29 -24.52
N ARG A 1203 28.13 -16.45 -24.57
CA ARG A 1203 28.52 -15.72 -25.80
C ARG A 1203 28.82 -16.65 -26.98
N SER A 1204 29.07 -17.94 -26.72
CA SER A 1204 29.04 -19.02 -27.69
C SER A 1204 27.70 -19.75 -27.66
N LEU A 1205 27.02 -19.70 -28.79
CA LEU A 1205 26.06 -20.68 -29.31
C LEU A 1205 25.57 -21.77 -28.32
N ASP A 1206 24.27 -21.63 -27.99
CA ASP A 1206 23.30 -22.69 -27.65
C ASP A 1206 23.05 -23.07 -26.18
N VAL A 1207 21.89 -22.65 -25.65
CA VAL A 1207 20.94 -23.47 -24.86
C VAL A 1207 19.51 -22.91 -25.01
N LEU A 1208 18.59 -23.59 -25.71
CA LEU A 1208 17.17 -23.24 -25.75
C LEU A 1208 16.38 -24.33 -25.00
N GLN A 1209 15.91 -24.04 -23.79
CA GLN A 1209 15.16 -25.01 -22.98
C GLN A 1209 13.95 -24.36 -22.32
N THR A 1210 12.74 -24.83 -22.66
CA THR A 1210 11.49 -24.36 -22.06
C THR A 1210 11.30 -25.00 -20.68
N ILE A 1211 11.19 -24.19 -19.63
CA ILE A 1211 11.05 -24.67 -18.25
C ILE A 1211 10.05 -23.79 -17.50
N GLN A 1212 8.91 -24.35 -17.16
CA GLN A 1212 7.90 -23.69 -16.35
C GLN A 1212 8.32 -23.73 -14.88
N ALA A 1213 8.88 -22.62 -14.36
CA ALA A 1213 9.31 -22.52 -12.97
C ALA A 1213 8.94 -21.15 -12.36
N ASP A 1214 7.89 -21.12 -11.55
CA ASP A 1214 7.39 -19.92 -10.86
C ASP A 1214 8.43 -19.23 -9.98
N PHE A 1215 9.38 -19.98 -9.45
CA PHE A 1215 10.51 -19.43 -8.72
C PHE A 1215 11.43 -18.59 -9.60
N ILE A 1216 11.79 -19.09 -10.79
CA ILE A 1216 12.68 -18.35 -11.70
C ILE A 1216 11.98 -17.09 -12.19
N ARG A 1217 10.67 -17.17 -12.47
CA ARG A 1217 9.86 -15.98 -12.75
C ARG A 1217 9.99 -14.94 -11.65
N ARG A 1218 9.80 -15.33 -10.38
CA ARG A 1218 9.99 -14.42 -9.24
C ARG A 1218 11.42 -13.84 -9.18
N LEU A 1219 12.45 -14.65 -9.38
CA LEU A 1219 13.83 -14.17 -9.44
C LEU A 1219 14.05 -13.14 -10.56
N VAL A 1220 13.55 -13.41 -11.77
CA VAL A 1220 13.66 -12.48 -12.89
C VAL A 1220 12.86 -11.20 -12.63
N LYS A 1221 11.68 -11.31 -12.03
CA LYS A 1221 10.85 -10.15 -11.66
C LYS A 1221 11.51 -9.27 -10.61
N ASP A 1222 12.11 -9.86 -9.57
CA ASP A 1222 12.60 -9.15 -8.39
C ASP A 1222 14.07 -8.72 -8.55
N PHE A 1223 14.87 -9.47 -9.31
CA PHE A 1223 16.32 -9.22 -9.46
C PHE A 1223 16.81 -9.03 -10.90
N GLY A 1224 15.96 -9.18 -11.91
CA GLY A 1224 16.36 -9.00 -13.31
C GLY A 1224 16.59 -7.53 -13.66
N VAL A 1225 17.54 -7.30 -14.57
CA VAL A 1225 17.91 -5.99 -15.14
C VAL A 1225 17.04 -5.70 -16.35
N LEU A 1226 16.69 -4.43 -16.51
CA LEU A 1226 16.02 -3.92 -17.70
C LEU A 1226 17.05 -3.53 -18.75
N CYS A 1227 17.04 -4.21 -19.89
CA CYS A 1227 17.94 -3.88 -20.99
C CYS A 1227 17.20 -3.06 -22.05
N GLU A 1228 17.71 -1.88 -22.37
CA GLU A 1228 17.11 -0.88 -23.29
C GLU A 1228 16.77 -1.41 -24.70
N ARG A 1229 17.32 -2.54 -25.15
CA ARG A 1229 17.18 -2.94 -26.56
C ARG A 1229 15.93 -3.71 -26.96
N LYS A 1230 15.10 -4.20 -26.02
CA LYS A 1230 13.79 -4.83 -26.32
C LYS A 1230 12.86 -4.67 -25.12
N PHE A 1231 12.05 -3.61 -25.10
CA PHE A 1231 11.16 -3.23 -24.00
C PHE A 1231 10.00 -4.19 -23.79
N ARG A 1232 10.26 -5.42 -23.31
CA ARG A 1232 9.25 -6.34 -22.77
C ARG A 1232 9.72 -7.24 -21.62
N GLU A 1233 11.03 -7.38 -21.35
CA GLU A 1233 11.51 -8.45 -20.45
C GLU A 1233 12.65 -8.00 -19.52
N LYS A 1234 12.47 -8.23 -18.20
CA LYS A 1234 13.59 -8.25 -17.24
C LYS A 1234 14.49 -9.45 -17.57
N LYS A 1235 15.81 -9.24 -17.53
CA LYS A 1235 16.83 -10.27 -17.80
C LYS A 1235 17.68 -10.46 -16.56
N LEU A 1236 17.71 -11.68 -16.05
CA LEU A 1236 18.55 -12.04 -14.92
C LEU A 1236 19.83 -12.68 -15.42
N PHE A 1237 20.97 -12.17 -15.01
CA PHE A 1237 22.26 -12.75 -15.39
C PHE A 1237 22.75 -13.63 -14.24
N LEU A 1238 22.88 -14.93 -14.52
CA LEU A 1238 23.27 -15.92 -13.52
C LEU A 1238 24.63 -16.50 -13.86
N HIS A 1239 25.36 -16.89 -12.83
CA HIS A 1239 26.54 -17.70 -13.01
C HIS A 1239 26.17 -19.18 -13.18
N CYS A 1240 26.88 -19.89 -14.07
CA CYS A 1240 26.66 -21.29 -14.40
C CYS A 1240 27.93 -22.12 -14.43
N ALA A 1241 27.76 -23.43 -14.28
CA ALA A 1241 28.78 -24.44 -14.58
C ALA A 1241 28.10 -25.77 -14.99
N PHE A 1242 28.75 -26.53 -15.86
CA PHE A 1242 28.39 -27.93 -16.12
C PHE A 1242 28.87 -28.82 -14.98
N ASP A 1243 28.03 -29.75 -14.55
CA ASP A 1243 28.45 -30.79 -13.61
C ASP A 1243 29.13 -31.97 -14.32
N LYS A 1244 29.56 -32.97 -13.54
CA LYS A 1244 30.27 -34.16 -14.06
C LYS A 1244 29.39 -35.03 -14.97
N THR A 1245 28.07 -34.90 -14.86
CA THR A 1245 27.08 -35.61 -15.68
C THR A 1245 26.71 -34.84 -16.95
N GLY A 1246 27.27 -33.64 -17.14
CA GLY A 1246 26.97 -32.77 -18.28
C GLY A 1246 25.70 -31.95 -18.12
N GLU A 1247 25.09 -31.93 -16.93
CA GLU A 1247 23.90 -31.13 -16.64
C GLU A 1247 24.27 -29.70 -16.25
N LEU A 1248 23.40 -28.74 -16.62
CA LEU A 1248 23.61 -27.34 -16.34
C LEU A 1248 23.10 -26.96 -14.94
N ARG A 1249 23.95 -26.27 -14.16
CA ARG A 1249 23.65 -25.79 -12.82
C ARG A 1249 23.65 -24.26 -12.76
N LEU A 1250 22.57 -23.69 -12.26
CA LEU A 1250 22.33 -22.23 -12.16
C LEU A 1250 22.55 -21.76 -10.71
N PHE A 1251 23.47 -20.81 -10.50
CA PHE A 1251 23.77 -20.24 -9.18
C PHE A 1251 22.92 -18.99 -8.90
N ILE A 1252 22.28 -18.95 -7.73
CA ILE A 1252 21.33 -17.90 -7.31
C ILE A 1252 21.79 -17.09 -6.10
N ASN A 1253 22.98 -17.38 -5.57
CA ASN A 1253 23.56 -16.69 -4.43
C ASN A 1253 24.32 -15.40 -4.83
N ASP A 1254 24.77 -15.30 -6.07
CA ASP A 1254 25.48 -14.14 -6.61
C ASP A 1254 25.03 -13.94 -8.05
N PHE A 1255 24.41 -12.79 -8.36
CA PHE A 1255 23.98 -12.47 -9.72
C PHE A 1255 25.15 -11.88 -10.50
N ALA A 1256 25.26 -12.31 -11.75
CA ALA A 1256 26.35 -11.89 -12.62
C ALA A 1256 26.16 -10.43 -13.03
N ASP A 1257 27.27 -9.71 -13.07
CA ASP A 1257 27.33 -8.37 -13.63
C ASP A 1257 27.04 -8.44 -15.13
N PHE A 1258 25.92 -7.85 -15.56
CA PHE A 1258 25.49 -7.88 -16.95
C PHE A 1258 26.48 -7.16 -17.88
N GLN A 1259 27.30 -6.22 -17.36
CA GLN A 1259 28.33 -5.52 -18.14
C GLN A 1259 29.52 -6.44 -18.48
N LYS A 1260 29.71 -7.52 -17.71
CA LYS A 1260 30.72 -8.56 -17.98
C LYS A 1260 30.21 -9.63 -18.94
N TRP A 1261 28.90 -9.75 -19.10
CA TRP A 1261 28.26 -10.49 -20.18
C TRP A 1261 28.23 -9.65 -21.45
#